data_AF-A0A6V8CWJ4-F1
#
_entry.id   AF-A0A6V8CWJ4-F1
#
_cell.length_a   1.000
_cell.length_b   1.000
_cell.length_c   1.000
_cell.angle_alpha   90.00
_cell.angle_beta   90.00
_cell.angle_gamma   90.00
#
_symmetry.space_group_name_H-M   'P 1'
#
loop_
_entity.id
_entity.type
_entity.pdbx_description
1 polymer ?
#
loop_
_entity_poly.entity_id
_entity_poly.type
_entity_poly.pdbx_seq_one_letter_code
_entity_poly.pdbx_strand_id
1 'polypeptide(L)'
;MGRGRGAGISLLIVFLFIGPGLLGIASAVTPEDIVIDGDLSDWSTDTTMGTDANGVATYLTWNQTHLSFGWDGTDLSSADEGADIFVYLNTSEGGSPLSSEWGFSHVLPFAADHAFVLEDSTYHAIFTHQSSGWETSHEENDAMDVHTFPGDRYIGWSGNMVTEISVPWSAIGDPTQVEFVVWAQWQDAGHVWTSFPAQNPASSNGAETFTHLYHLPDRNASISPNQMEIRAANVIEKAEDALNVAIVFHQHQPYYKNKLTGMFELPWVRVHAMTEYVDSPGILAQYPGTQVTYNLVPSFLEQLVDYHRNETPDIHTDFARRDWPTNPDGTVAGYPNATNLELHTMQFQSFWNSGWIYNVSAEDPNAWVMPASVRYKEIYDETLHNLKPATIMDDDLLPAQDLLDLQVLWYLFQFSPDYVQGEYAPFFDNPSTYSAPSQSDQGLMDLFTKGRDYTPADLSYVIDQQHAHMANVLPMYSQLAAAGQVELTTTPYYHPIMPLLMMDGWTFEDGIRVNKDAWPDDVRAHLTNGMNLFEAELGFRPTGMWPSEEAVSPPMVQPVTDVGIQWMVTDEEILAKSTMPGGGSIDVDDAAQLATPWMVEGDSGGEIAVIFRDRVISDRVAFQYGSMTPEAAVSDFLSYLDGIRSDLLAAGEDPSEHLLTVAMDGENWMFMSEFQHTDNARPFVHEWYSRLESHPTVVTTTPSAFLEKNLTLPQIETIGTGSWIDGTLSTWAGEADESLAWQRLVEARTALVDFEAENPDASGLDLAWESLYIAEGSDWYWWYGLDQDSGYDEMWDVLFKVHLSNIYRAINLDLPPYLQDLWTNPALPDEAASAIIEPMIDGIALPGEWDGSAVYTADSVNGGDLDIESFHLGYDASNLYIRVDMNGPDILNSLNENRDADLAIYFMQPNAQNFNEVQTNFRTYYGNQVLGFPAKRMVAFDFAQLRDDGQAKWNLFDARGKVGDNEQWALTGSSILGGCAGDEVYEFRIPWSDLGLAPRYTTRVKVVSAWTDSLAYGDGEDMEVAPPAPAEIVLPDLEEWVTLLEFDDQVGDETGDGDYTYPLAGDFTPGNGLFDATSIKISQSAWNARFEIEMAEMTDYWSLSNGFSHQIVQIYVDQGENPAGRTDMLEGANAMVHSDWAWEVAISATGEPGAVKAVDAITGETSAKGIEVSGDVGTKTITITVSKNVIGPDVPDYRFIIGGG
;
A
#
# COMPACT_ATOMS: atom_id res chain seq x y z
N MET A 1 45.53 -22.09 -44.82
CA MET A 1 46.75 -22.65 -45.46
C MET A 1 46.68 -24.17 -45.41
N GLY A 2 46.76 -24.79 -46.59
CA GLY A 2 47.01 -26.20 -46.95
C GLY A 2 47.05 -27.36 -45.95
N ARG A 3 46.29 -28.41 -46.37
CA ARG A 3 46.65 -29.85 -46.51
C ARG A 3 46.51 -30.71 -45.25
N GLY A 4 46.05 -31.97 -45.31
CA GLY A 4 45.70 -32.86 -46.43
C GLY A 4 45.16 -34.19 -45.88
N ARG A 5 44.15 -34.78 -46.53
CA ARG A 5 44.24 -35.89 -47.51
C ARG A 5 44.38 -37.30 -46.89
N GLY A 6 43.47 -38.19 -47.29
CA GLY A 6 43.85 -39.56 -47.63
C GLY A 6 42.77 -40.63 -47.49
N ALA A 7 41.95 -40.80 -48.53
CA ALA A 7 41.19 -42.03 -48.77
C ALA A 7 42.05 -43.05 -49.54
N GLY A 8 41.85 -44.35 -49.28
CA GLY A 8 42.53 -45.45 -49.99
C GLY A 8 41.98 -46.85 -49.68
N ILE A 9 40.97 -47.26 -50.45
CA ILE A 9 40.75 -48.55 -51.16
C ILE A 9 41.18 -49.89 -50.48
N SER A 10 40.15 -50.64 -50.08
CA SER A 10 39.73 -52.04 -50.40
C SER A 10 40.69 -53.27 -50.43
N LEU A 11 40.06 -54.42 -50.09
CA LEU A 11 40.40 -55.86 -50.29
C LEU A 11 41.45 -56.47 -49.34
N LEU A 12 41.37 -57.69 -48.78
CA LEU A 12 40.47 -58.87 -48.80
C LEU A 12 41.08 -59.82 -47.70
N ILE A 13 40.38 -60.70 -46.95
CA ILE A 13 40.42 -62.20 -47.07
C ILE A 13 40.03 -62.97 -45.76
N VAL A 14 39.13 -63.96 -45.96
CA VAL A 14 38.91 -65.29 -45.28
C VAL A 14 38.11 -65.35 -43.96
N PHE A 15 36.82 -65.78 -43.96
CA PHE A 15 36.22 -67.15 -44.07
C PHE A 15 36.25 -67.93 -42.74
N LEU A 16 35.24 -68.68 -42.23
CA LEU A 16 33.93 -69.22 -42.70
C LEU A 16 33.32 -69.96 -41.47
N PHE A 17 31.98 -69.95 -41.26
CA PHE A 17 31.10 -71.13 -41.03
C PHE A 17 29.77 -70.85 -40.27
N ILE A 18 28.67 -70.82 -41.05
CA ILE A 18 27.38 -71.55 -40.95
C ILE A 18 26.58 -71.57 -39.62
N GLY A 19 25.31 -71.12 -39.72
CA GLY A 19 24.16 -71.82 -39.14
C GLY A 19 23.11 -70.92 -38.44
N PRO A 20 21.83 -70.88 -38.89
CA PRO A 20 20.85 -69.87 -38.50
C PRO A 20 20.14 -70.21 -37.18
N GLY A 21 20.05 -69.23 -36.28
CA GLY A 21 19.18 -69.25 -35.11
C GLY A 21 18.18 -68.11 -35.23
N LEU A 22 16.91 -68.47 -35.27
CA LEU A 22 15.73 -67.62 -35.20
C LEU A 22 15.90 -66.45 -34.23
N LEU A 23 15.85 -65.22 -34.74
CA LEU A 23 15.31 -64.06 -34.04
C LEU A 23 14.41 -63.37 -35.06
N GLY A 24 13.12 -63.71 -35.00
CA GLY A 24 12.12 -62.88 -35.64
C GLY A 24 12.13 -61.56 -34.89
N ILE A 25 12.47 -60.48 -35.58
CA ILE A 25 12.05 -59.15 -35.14
C ILE A 25 10.53 -59.17 -35.37
N ALA A 26 9.77 -59.37 -34.30
CA ALA A 26 8.33 -59.22 -34.35
C ALA A 26 8.06 -57.72 -34.44
N SER A 27 7.65 -57.25 -35.62
CA SER A 27 6.99 -55.96 -35.74
C SER A 27 5.58 -56.15 -35.21
N ALA A 28 5.19 -55.47 -34.14
CA ALA A 28 3.79 -55.48 -33.74
C ALA A 28 2.98 -54.59 -34.67
N VAL A 29 1.81 -55.10 -35.03
CA VAL A 29 0.76 -54.29 -35.61
C VAL A 29 -0.42 -54.52 -34.69
N THR A 30 -0.93 -53.45 -34.08
CA THR A 30 -2.08 -53.55 -33.19
C THR A 30 -3.29 -54.14 -33.95
N PRO A 31 -4.21 -54.82 -33.27
CA PRO A 31 -4.24 -55.05 -31.82
C PRO A 31 -3.20 -56.10 -31.36
N GLU A 32 -2.53 -55.86 -30.23
CA GLU A 32 -1.51 -56.72 -29.61
C GLU A 32 -1.90 -57.00 -28.14
N ASP A 33 -1.70 -58.25 -27.69
CA ASP A 33 -1.96 -58.65 -26.30
C ASP A 33 -0.64 -58.61 -25.50
N ILE A 34 -0.66 -57.98 -24.34
CA ILE A 34 0.44 -57.94 -23.36
C ILE A 34 0.01 -58.58 -22.04
N VAL A 35 0.98 -58.94 -21.21
CA VAL A 35 0.79 -59.43 -19.84
C VAL A 35 1.27 -58.34 -18.89
N ILE A 36 0.38 -57.88 -18.02
CA ILE A 36 0.71 -56.89 -17.00
C ILE A 36 1.46 -57.57 -15.84
N ASP A 37 2.79 -57.48 -15.83
CA ASP A 37 3.66 -58.16 -14.85
C ASP A 37 4.94 -57.41 -14.45
N GLY A 38 5.10 -56.17 -14.94
CA GLY A 38 6.25 -55.31 -14.70
C GLY A 38 7.46 -55.61 -15.58
N ASP A 39 7.30 -56.35 -16.68
CA ASP A 39 8.37 -56.67 -17.61
C ASP A 39 7.99 -56.27 -19.05
N LEU A 40 8.71 -55.28 -19.60
CA LEU A 40 8.49 -54.82 -20.97
C LEU A 40 8.97 -55.81 -22.05
N SER A 41 9.32 -57.05 -21.71
CA SER A 41 9.87 -58.03 -22.66
C SER A 41 8.86 -58.57 -23.68
N ASP A 42 7.56 -58.46 -23.40
CA ASP A 42 6.47 -58.79 -24.32
C ASP A 42 5.95 -57.57 -25.09
N TRP A 43 6.35 -56.34 -24.72
CA TRP A 43 6.13 -55.13 -25.50
C TRP A 43 7.06 -55.09 -26.71
N SER A 44 6.50 -55.02 -27.92
CA SER A 44 7.33 -54.92 -29.12
C SER A 44 8.04 -53.56 -29.20
N THR A 45 9.14 -53.49 -29.95
CA THR A 45 9.85 -52.22 -30.20
C THR A 45 9.00 -51.16 -30.90
N ASP A 46 7.88 -51.55 -31.50
CA ASP A 46 6.96 -50.65 -32.19
C ASP A 46 5.97 -49.97 -31.24
N THR A 47 5.95 -50.34 -29.95
CA THR A 47 5.09 -49.75 -28.90
C THR A 47 5.72 -48.57 -28.17
N THR A 48 7.04 -48.37 -28.26
CA THR A 48 7.74 -47.25 -27.59
C THR A 48 7.37 -45.92 -28.24
N MET A 49 6.68 -45.05 -27.50
CA MET A 49 6.19 -43.75 -28.00
C MET A 49 7.26 -42.65 -27.89
N GLY A 50 8.23 -42.81 -26.98
CA GLY A 50 9.37 -41.91 -26.82
C GLY A 50 10.18 -42.19 -25.55
N THR A 51 11.37 -41.58 -25.47
CA THR A 51 12.17 -41.47 -24.24
C THR A 51 12.59 -40.01 -24.11
N ASP A 52 12.36 -39.42 -22.94
CA ASP A 52 12.66 -38.01 -22.68
C ASP A 52 14.12 -37.78 -22.26
N ALA A 53 14.46 -36.55 -21.84
CA ALA A 53 15.80 -36.20 -21.39
C ALA A 53 16.14 -36.72 -19.97
N ASN A 54 15.13 -37.03 -19.16
CA ASN A 54 15.29 -37.59 -17.82
C ASN A 54 15.52 -39.12 -17.84
N GLY A 55 15.38 -39.74 -19.01
CA GLY A 55 15.54 -41.18 -19.19
C GLY A 55 14.26 -41.96 -18.96
N VAL A 56 13.12 -41.29 -18.89
CA VAL A 56 11.79 -41.91 -18.79
C VAL A 56 11.34 -42.30 -20.19
N ALA A 57 10.84 -43.53 -20.33
CA ALA A 57 10.27 -44.04 -21.58
C ALA A 57 8.79 -44.39 -21.42
N THR A 58 7.98 -44.00 -22.40
CA THR A 58 6.56 -44.34 -22.45
C THR A 58 6.25 -45.31 -23.59
N TYR A 59 5.30 -46.20 -23.37
CA TYR A 59 4.88 -47.26 -24.27
C TYR A 59 3.36 -47.25 -24.41
N LEU A 60 2.87 -47.61 -25.59
CA LEU A 60 1.45 -47.70 -25.87
C LEU A 60 1.13 -48.92 -26.73
N THR A 61 0.09 -49.65 -26.37
CA THR A 61 -0.51 -50.68 -27.22
C THR A 61 -2.00 -50.85 -26.89
N TRP A 62 -2.72 -51.66 -27.65
CA TRP A 62 -4.12 -51.97 -27.36
C TRP A 62 -4.55 -53.30 -27.97
N ASN A 63 -5.56 -53.91 -27.37
CA ASN A 63 -6.25 -55.08 -27.90
C ASN A 63 -7.74 -54.79 -28.15
N GLN A 64 -8.55 -55.83 -28.35
CA GLN A 64 -9.99 -55.69 -28.60
C GLN A 64 -10.79 -55.12 -27.41
N THR A 65 -10.22 -55.17 -26.21
CA THR A 65 -10.92 -54.90 -24.95
C THR A 65 -10.27 -53.81 -24.10
N HIS A 66 -8.97 -53.56 -24.26
CA HIS A 66 -8.20 -52.64 -23.43
C HIS A 66 -7.25 -51.76 -24.25
N LEU A 67 -6.99 -50.57 -23.72
CA LEU A 67 -5.90 -49.65 -24.08
C LEU A 67 -4.83 -49.75 -22.98
N SER A 68 -3.58 -50.00 -23.35
CA SER A 68 -2.50 -50.21 -22.38
C SER A 68 -1.36 -49.19 -22.52
N PHE A 69 -0.91 -48.67 -21.39
CA PHE A 69 0.20 -47.74 -21.24
C PHE A 69 1.33 -48.40 -20.45
N GLY A 70 2.57 -48.23 -20.89
CA GLY A 70 3.77 -48.63 -20.18
C GLY A 70 4.64 -47.42 -19.86
N TRP A 71 5.32 -47.45 -18.73
CA TRP A 71 6.19 -46.39 -18.24
C TRP A 71 7.44 -47.02 -17.62
N ASP A 72 8.62 -46.55 -18.02
CA ASP A 72 9.91 -47.04 -17.50
C ASP A 72 10.79 -45.86 -17.10
N GLY A 73 11.51 -46.01 -15.98
CA GLY A 73 12.50 -45.03 -15.52
C GLY A 73 12.13 -44.25 -14.24
N THR A 74 11.02 -44.59 -13.57
CA THR A 74 10.58 -43.92 -12.33
C THR A 74 10.21 -44.92 -11.24
N ASP A 75 10.66 -44.69 -10.01
CA ASP A 75 10.21 -45.43 -8.82
C ASP A 75 8.97 -44.74 -8.21
N LEU A 76 7.78 -45.06 -8.75
CA LEU A 76 6.51 -44.48 -8.28
C LEU A 76 6.13 -44.88 -6.84
N SER A 77 6.86 -45.81 -6.23
CA SER A 77 6.64 -46.23 -4.84
C SER A 77 7.53 -45.51 -3.83
N SER A 78 8.50 -44.73 -4.31
CA SER A 78 9.45 -44.03 -3.45
C SER A 78 8.75 -42.91 -2.68
N ALA A 79 9.05 -42.78 -1.39
CA ALA A 79 8.61 -41.63 -0.60
C ALA A 79 9.43 -40.36 -0.87
N ASP A 80 10.60 -40.49 -1.52
CA ASP A 80 11.52 -39.38 -1.82
C ASP A 80 11.57 -39.05 -3.34
N GLU A 81 11.18 -40.00 -4.20
CA GLU A 81 11.25 -39.92 -5.67
C GLU A 81 9.93 -40.38 -6.33
N GLY A 82 8.85 -40.46 -5.56
CA GLY A 82 7.54 -40.85 -6.07
C GLY A 82 6.89 -39.75 -6.89
N ALA A 83 5.99 -40.15 -7.77
CA ALA A 83 5.36 -39.27 -8.74
C ALA A 83 3.98 -39.80 -9.11
N ASP A 84 3.16 -38.92 -9.66
CA ASP A 84 1.80 -39.23 -10.09
C ASP A 84 1.74 -39.27 -11.61
N ILE A 85 1.12 -40.30 -12.19
CA ILE A 85 0.92 -40.43 -13.64
C ILE A 85 -0.50 -40.03 -14.05
N PHE A 86 -0.57 -39.17 -15.05
CA PHE A 86 -1.82 -38.68 -15.62
C PHE A 86 -1.91 -39.01 -17.10
N VAL A 87 -3.05 -39.57 -17.49
CA VAL A 87 -3.41 -39.81 -18.89
C VAL A 87 -4.76 -39.16 -19.15
N TYR A 88 -4.78 -38.11 -19.95
CA TYR A 88 -6.02 -37.44 -20.33
C TYR A 88 -6.39 -37.85 -21.74
N LEU A 89 -7.68 -38.14 -21.96
CA LEU A 89 -8.20 -38.68 -23.20
C LEU A 89 -9.39 -37.85 -23.68
N ASN A 90 -9.44 -37.62 -24.98
CA ASN A 90 -10.62 -37.17 -25.69
C ASN A 90 -11.18 -38.31 -26.54
N THR A 91 -12.41 -38.68 -26.25
CA THR A 91 -13.14 -39.76 -26.90
C THR A 91 -14.41 -39.28 -27.63
N SER A 92 -14.74 -38.00 -27.53
CA SER A 92 -15.97 -37.40 -28.05
C SER A 92 -15.78 -35.95 -28.53
N GLU A 93 -16.87 -35.17 -28.64
CA GLU A 93 -16.82 -33.74 -29.00
C GLU A 93 -16.96 -32.83 -27.76
N GLY A 94 -17.08 -33.38 -26.55
CA GLY A 94 -17.18 -32.63 -25.29
C GLY A 94 -16.01 -32.92 -24.34
N GLY A 95 -15.91 -32.19 -23.23
CA GLY A 95 -14.86 -32.39 -22.22
C GLY A 95 -14.43 -31.08 -21.58
N SER A 96 -13.33 -31.13 -20.81
CA SER A 96 -12.67 -29.95 -20.25
C SER A 96 -11.32 -29.71 -20.94
N PRO A 97 -10.99 -28.46 -21.31
CA PRO A 97 -9.65 -28.10 -21.76
C PRO A 97 -8.64 -27.98 -20.59
N LEU A 98 -9.10 -28.21 -19.35
CA LEU A 98 -8.28 -28.21 -18.15
C LEU A 98 -8.27 -29.60 -17.50
N SER A 99 -7.10 -30.01 -17.01
CA SER A 99 -6.99 -31.20 -16.17
C SER A 99 -7.74 -31.03 -14.85
N SER A 100 -8.05 -32.13 -14.16
CA SER A 100 -8.38 -32.07 -12.74
C SER A 100 -7.22 -31.44 -11.99
N GLU A 101 -7.54 -30.68 -10.94
CA GLU A 101 -6.54 -30.10 -10.06
C GLU A 101 -5.92 -31.19 -9.20
N TRP A 102 -4.61 -31.37 -9.34
CA TRP A 102 -3.80 -32.24 -8.48
C TRP A 102 -2.56 -31.43 -8.06
N GLY A 103 -2.75 -30.56 -7.06
CA GLY A 103 -1.83 -29.45 -6.77
C GLY A 103 -2.07 -28.26 -7.70
N PHE A 104 -2.02 -28.48 -9.03
CA PHE A 104 -2.32 -27.48 -10.04
C PHE A 104 -3.14 -28.06 -11.18
N SER A 105 -3.92 -27.23 -11.88
CA SER A 105 -4.55 -27.58 -13.16
C SER A 105 -3.60 -27.26 -14.32
N HIS A 106 -3.67 -28.05 -15.38
CA HIS A 106 -2.87 -27.88 -16.59
C HIS A 106 -3.77 -27.69 -17.81
N VAL A 107 -3.30 -26.89 -18.77
CA VAL A 107 -4.01 -26.67 -20.03
C VAL A 107 -3.76 -27.84 -20.96
N LEU A 108 -4.83 -28.48 -21.42
CA LEU A 108 -4.79 -29.65 -22.28
C LEU A 108 -4.82 -29.24 -23.76
N PRO A 109 -4.23 -30.04 -24.66
CA PRO A 109 -4.22 -29.75 -26.10
C PRO A 109 -5.56 -30.08 -26.80
N PHE A 110 -6.57 -30.48 -26.03
CA PHE A 110 -7.93 -30.84 -26.45
C PHE A 110 -8.86 -30.81 -25.23
N ALA A 111 -10.18 -30.76 -25.48
CA ALA A 111 -11.17 -30.97 -24.43
C ALA A 111 -11.23 -32.46 -24.06
N ALA A 112 -10.77 -32.83 -22.87
CA ALA A 112 -10.75 -34.21 -22.39
C ALA A 112 -12.06 -34.58 -21.70
N ASP A 113 -12.63 -35.73 -22.06
CA ASP A 113 -13.83 -36.28 -21.42
C ASP A 113 -13.52 -37.40 -20.43
N HIS A 114 -12.31 -37.97 -20.49
CA HIS A 114 -11.85 -39.01 -19.58
C HIS A 114 -10.41 -38.77 -19.12
N ALA A 115 -10.09 -39.21 -17.92
CA ALA A 115 -8.72 -39.23 -17.42
C ALA A 115 -8.45 -40.51 -16.63
N PHE A 116 -7.22 -41.01 -16.69
CA PHE A 116 -6.69 -41.99 -15.74
C PHE A 116 -5.63 -41.30 -14.90
N VAL A 117 -5.76 -41.41 -13.59
CA VAL A 117 -4.82 -40.87 -12.60
C VAL A 117 -4.26 -42.04 -11.80
N LEU A 118 -2.95 -42.03 -11.60
CA LEU A 118 -2.22 -42.88 -10.68
C LEU A 118 -1.46 -41.97 -9.73
N GLU A 119 -1.83 -41.97 -8.46
CA GLU A 119 -1.14 -41.27 -7.38
C GLU A 119 -0.28 -42.27 -6.62
N ASP A 120 1.02 -42.12 -6.78
CA ASP A 120 2.05 -43.02 -6.27
C ASP A 120 1.86 -44.48 -6.68
N SER A 121 1.89 -45.34 -5.66
CA SER A 121 1.48 -46.73 -5.73
C SER A 121 0.16 -47.00 -4.99
N THR A 122 -0.45 -45.96 -4.40
CA THR A 122 -1.51 -46.14 -3.40
C THR A 122 -2.90 -45.82 -3.91
N TYR A 123 -3.03 -44.90 -4.86
CA TYR A 123 -4.33 -44.49 -5.41
C TYR A 123 -4.29 -44.47 -6.93
N HIS A 124 -5.41 -44.84 -7.54
CA HIS A 124 -5.61 -44.70 -8.98
C HIS A 124 -7.11 -44.67 -9.25
N ALA A 125 -7.50 -43.96 -10.29
CA ALA A 125 -8.91 -43.84 -10.66
C ALA A 125 -9.06 -43.48 -12.14
N ILE A 126 -10.23 -43.81 -12.69
CA ILE A 126 -10.68 -43.24 -13.97
C ILE A 126 -11.72 -42.18 -13.69
N PHE A 127 -11.45 -40.96 -14.14
CA PHE A 127 -12.35 -39.83 -14.07
C PHE A 127 -13.09 -39.66 -15.40
N THR A 128 -14.32 -39.14 -15.30
CA THR A 128 -15.11 -38.67 -16.43
C THR A 128 -15.50 -37.23 -16.16
N HIS A 129 -15.33 -36.35 -17.15
CA HIS A 129 -15.75 -34.96 -17.03
C HIS A 129 -17.27 -34.82 -17.19
N GLN A 130 -17.92 -34.17 -16.23
CA GLN A 130 -19.34 -33.83 -16.23
C GLN A 130 -19.53 -32.31 -16.15
N SER A 131 -20.77 -31.82 -16.20
CA SER A 131 -21.06 -30.38 -16.06
C SER A 131 -20.65 -29.83 -14.69
N SER A 132 -20.55 -30.67 -13.66
CA SER A 132 -20.06 -30.36 -12.31
C SER A 132 -18.54 -30.45 -12.18
N GLY A 133 -17.80 -30.77 -13.25
CA GLY A 133 -16.35 -30.98 -13.25
C GLY A 133 -15.94 -32.45 -13.34
N TRP A 134 -14.71 -32.75 -12.93
CA TRP A 134 -14.14 -34.10 -12.98
C TRP A 134 -14.70 -34.99 -11.87
N GLU A 135 -15.35 -36.11 -12.23
CA GLU A 135 -15.91 -37.07 -11.27
C GLU A 135 -15.33 -38.48 -11.46
N THR A 136 -15.05 -39.17 -10.35
CA THR A 136 -14.58 -40.56 -10.37
C THR A 136 -15.67 -41.48 -10.94
N SER A 137 -15.32 -42.22 -11.99
CA SER A 137 -16.24 -43.09 -12.76
C SER A 137 -15.92 -44.58 -12.67
N HIS A 138 -14.67 -44.96 -12.33
CA HIS A 138 -14.25 -46.34 -12.19
C HIS A 138 -13.06 -46.51 -11.22
N GLU A 139 -13.14 -47.58 -10.39
CA GLU A 139 -12.22 -48.03 -9.33
C GLU A 139 -11.75 -46.98 -8.28
N GLU A 140 -12.10 -47.23 -7.02
CA GLU A 140 -11.32 -46.87 -5.82
C GLU A 140 -10.92 -48.20 -5.16
N ASN A 141 -9.65 -48.41 -4.79
CA ASN A 141 -9.25 -49.64 -4.09
C ASN A 141 -8.21 -49.34 -3.00
N ASP A 142 -8.63 -49.40 -1.73
CA ASP A 142 -7.82 -49.30 -0.49
C ASP A 142 -6.84 -50.48 -0.27
N ALA A 143 -6.31 -51.08 -1.33
CA ALA A 143 -5.57 -52.33 -1.23
C ALA A 143 -4.15 -52.13 -0.66
N MET A 144 -3.93 -52.60 0.58
CA MET A 144 -2.65 -52.57 1.31
C MET A 144 -1.48 -53.38 0.71
N ASP A 145 -1.57 -53.90 -0.53
CA ASP A 145 -0.53 -54.73 -1.15
C ASP A 145 -0.18 -54.16 -2.54
N VAL A 146 0.91 -53.39 -2.59
CA VAL A 146 1.05 -52.18 -3.42
C VAL A 146 1.67 -52.40 -4.82
N HIS A 147 1.96 -53.65 -5.19
CA HIS A 147 2.96 -53.93 -6.25
C HIS A 147 2.57 -55.04 -7.25
N THR A 148 1.46 -55.75 -7.07
CA THR A 148 0.93 -56.66 -8.10
C THR A 148 -0.58 -56.73 -7.98
N PHE A 149 -1.32 -56.12 -8.90
CA PHE A 149 -2.77 -56.19 -8.93
C PHE A 149 -3.21 -57.31 -9.90
N PRO A 150 -4.36 -57.97 -9.67
CA PRO A 150 -4.84 -58.97 -10.62
C PRO A 150 -5.28 -58.31 -11.94
N GLY A 151 -4.52 -58.51 -13.01
CA GLY A 151 -5.00 -58.42 -14.39
C GLY A 151 -4.66 -57.15 -15.16
N ASP A 152 -4.82 -55.97 -14.54
CA ASP A 152 -4.94 -54.73 -15.32
C ASP A 152 -3.90 -53.65 -14.98
N ARG A 153 -3.04 -53.83 -13.97
CA ARG A 153 -1.92 -52.90 -13.67
C ARG A 153 -0.78 -53.49 -12.84
N TYR A 154 0.40 -52.90 -13.01
CA TYR A 154 1.61 -53.13 -12.23
C TYR A 154 2.30 -51.78 -12.02
N ILE A 155 2.69 -51.45 -10.80
CA ILE A 155 3.28 -50.15 -10.45
C ILE A 155 4.75 -50.36 -10.12
N GLY A 156 5.63 -49.54 -10.67
CA GLY A 156 7.08 -49.63 -10.44
C GLY A 156 7.48 -49.36 -8.99
N TRP A 157 8.59 -49.96 -8.56
CA TRP A 157 9.17 -49.79 -7.23
C TRP A 157 10.71 -49.85 -7.23
N SER A 158 11.31 -49.64 -6.06
CA SER A 158 12.76 -49.79 -5.83
C SER A 158 13.28 -51.18 -6.25
N GLY A 159 13.83 -51.26 -7.47
CA GLY A 159 14.41 -52.47 -8.07
C GLY A 159 13.70 -52.94 -9.34
N ASN A 160 12.49 -52.45 -9.62
CA ASN A 160 11.81 -52.57 -10.92
C ASN A 160 11.01 -51.29 -11.21
N MET A 161 11.54 -50.39 -12.03
CA MET A 161 10.95 -49.07 -12.33
C MET A 161 9.90 -49.11 -13.45
N VAL A 162 9.49 -50.31 -13.86
CA VAL A 162 8.48 -50.51 -14.91
C VAL A 162 7.09 -50.45 -14.28
N THR A 163 6.25 -49.58 -14.84
CA THR A 163 4.82 -49.47 -14.57
C THR A 163 4.05 -49.82 -15.84
N GLU A 164 3.01 -50.64 -15.71
CA GLU A 164 2.11 -51.04 -16.80
C GLU A 164 0.67 -50.84 -16.36
N ILE A 165 -0.14 -50.19 -17.18
CA ILE A 165 -1.53 -49.85 -16.87
C ILE A 165 -2.38 -50.28 -18.07
N SER A 166 -3.50 -50.96 -17.83
CA SER A 166 -4.46 -51.37 -18.85
C SER A 166 -5.86 -50.86 -18.51
N VAL A 167 -6.41 -50.01 -19.37
CA VAL A 167 -7.73 -49.39 -19.22
C VAL A 167 -8.74 -50.08 -20.13
N PRO A 168 -9.85 -50.62 -19.60
CA PRO A 168 -10.91 -51.20 -20.43
C PRO A 168 -11.51 -50.14 -21.36
N TRP A 169 -11.67 -50.46 -22.65
CA TRP A 169 -12.30 -49.54 -23.62
C TRP A 169 -13.71 -49.10 -23.18
N SER A 170 -14.45 -49.97 -22.50
CA SER A 170 -15.79 -49.68 -21.99
C SER A 170 -15.80 -48.67 -20.83
N ALA A 171 -14.67 -48.47 -20.15
CA ALA A 171 -14.56 -47.48 -19.07
C ALA A 171 -14.42 -46.04 -19.60
N ILE A 172 -14.00 -45.89 -20.86
CA ILE A 172 -13.82 -44.60 -21.54
C ILE A 172 -14.78 -44.43 -22.74
N GLY A 173 -15.97 -45.05 -22.66
CA GLY A 173 -17.04 -44.85 -23.65
C GLY A 173 -16.99 -45.69 -24.93
N ASP A 174 -16.12 -46.70 -25.01
CA ASP A 174 -15.94 -47.58 -26.19
C ASP A 174 -15.60 -46.86 -27.52
N PRO A 175 -14.63 -45.93 -27.53
CA PRO A 175 -14.39 -45.07 -28.68
C PRO A 175 -13.68 -45.80 -29.81
N THR A 176 -13.97 -45.39 -31.05
CA THR A 176 -13.19 -45.83 -32.22
C THR A 176 -11.95 -44.99 -32.46
N GLN A 177 -11.99 -43.72 -32.04
CA GLN A 177 -10.92 -42.73 -32.16
C GLN A 177 -10.60 -42.17 -30.80
N VAL A 178 -9.31 -41.98 -30.49
CA VAL A 178 -8.89 -41.43 -29.20
C VAL A 178 -7.74 -40.47 -29.42
N GLU A 179 -7.81 -39.32 -28.78
CA GLU A 179 -6.70 -38.40 -28.62
C GLU A 179 -6.26 -38.43 -27.17
N PHE A 180 -4.96 -38.37 -26.90
CA PHE A 180 -4.48 -38.40 -25.52
C PHE A 180 -3.14 -37.68 -25.35
N VAL A 181 -2.91 -37.25 -24.11
CA VAL A 181 -1.64 -36.73 -23.59
C VAL A 181 -1.33 -37.47 -22.31
N VAL A 182 -0.04 -37.71 -22.06
CA VAL A 182 0.44 -38.36 -20.84
C VAL A 182 1.49 -37.46 -20.22
N TRP A 183 1.40 -37.22 -18.94
CA TRP A 183 2.49 -36.66 -18.18
C TRP A 183 2.52 -37.33 -16.83
N ALA A 184 3.47 -36.90 -16.05
CA ALA A 184 3.42 -37.19 -14.65
C ALA A 184 3.99 -35.97 -13.89
N GLN A 185 3.95 -35.96 -12.57
CA GLN A 185 4.47 -34.84 -11.79
C GLN A 185 4.98 -35.29 -10.43
N TRP A 186 5.80 -34.47 -9.78
CA TRP A 186 6.27 -34.73 -8.41
C TRP A 186 5.17 -34.47 -7.37
N GLN A 187 5.04 -35.38 -6.41
CA GLN A 187 3.98 -35.43 -5.38
C GLN A 187 3.73 -34.11 -4.66
N ASP A 188 4.78 -33.46 -4.17
CA ASP A 188 4.63 -32.37 -3.20
C ASP A 188 4.43 -30.97 -3.84
N ALA A 189 4.47 -30.87 -5.16
CA ALA A 189 4.55 -29.55 -5.82
C ALA A 189 3.82 -29.43 -7.16
N GLY A 190 3.13 -30.48 -7.65
CA GLY A 190 2.41 -30.43 -8.93
C GLY A 190 3.30 -30.12 -10.16
N HIS A 191 4.62 -30.28 -10.03
CA HIS A 191 5.59 -29.91 -11.04
C HIS A 191 5.76 -31.02 -12.09
N VAL A 192 5.34 -30.74 -13.32
CA VAL A 192 5.55 -31.63 -14.45
C VAL A 192 7.02 -31.62 -14.87
N TRP A 193 7.71 -32.72 -14.59
CA TRP A 193 9.08 -32.99 -15.02
C TRP A 193 9.24 -33.88 -16.27
N THR A 194 8.17 -34.54 -16.74
CA THR A 194 8.15 -35.30 -18.00
C THR A 194 6.74 -35.37 -18.59
N SER A 195 6.64 -35.24 -19.90
CA SER A 195 5.37 -35.26 -20.64
C SER A 195 5.54 -35.84 -22.05
N PHE A 196 4.47 -36.43 -22.57
CA PHE A 196 4.40 -37.09 -23.86
C PHE A 196 3.10 -36.71 -24.59
N PRO A 197 3.15 -36.31 -25.88
CA PRO A 197 4.32 -36.30 -26.76
C PRO A 197 5.47 -35.38 -26.30
N ALA A 198 6.72 -35.76 -26.52
CA ALA A 198 7.92 -35.08 -25.99
C ALA A 198 8.14 -33.63 -26.51
N GLN A 199 7.24 -33.15 -27.37
CA GLN A 199 7.15 -31.75 -27.79
C GLN A 199 6.45 -30.86 -26.76
N ASN A 200 5.68 -31.46 -25.84
CA ASN A 200 5.03 -30.76 -24.75
C ASN A 200 6.07 -30.30 -23.70
N PRO A 201 5.78 -29.20 -22.99
CA PRO A 201 6.67 -28.72 -21.95
C PRO A 201 6.64 -29.65 -20.72
N ALA A 202 7.73 -29.59 -19.97
CA ALA A 202 7.98 -30.28 -18.71
C ALA A 202 8.97 -29.43 -17.91
N SER A 203 8.59 -28.17 -17.73
CA SER A 203 9.41 -27.09 -17.18
C SER A 203 9.46 -27.09 -15.66
N SER A 204 8.67 -27.95 -15.00
CA SER A 204 8.59 -28.07 -13.54
C SER A 204 8.13 -26.78 -12.85
N ASN A 205 7.30 -25.98 -13.52
CA ASN A 205 6.76 -24.72 -12.97
C ASN A 205 5.35 -24.87 -12.35
N GLY A 206 4.76 -26.06 -12.41
CA GLY A 206 3.47 -26.36 -11.76
C GLY A 206 2.23 -26.19 -12.63
N ALA A 207 2.28 -25.49 -13.78
CA ALA A 207 1.07 -25.30 -14.59
C ALA A 207 1.35 -25.29 -16.09
N GLU A 208 1.55 -26.49 -16.62
CA GLU A 208 1.96 -26.65 -18.00
C GLU A 208 0.83 -26.38 -18.99
N THR A 209 1.21 -25.82 -20.14
CA THR A 209 0.34 -25.68 -21.30
C THR A 209 0.73 -26.69 -22.36
N PHE A 210 -0.03 -27.76 -22.46
CA PHE A 210 0.18 -28.82 -23.44
C PHE A 210 -0.39 -28.42 -24.79
N THR A 211 0.42 -28.57 -25.84
CA THR A 211 0.11 -28.14 -27.21
C THR A 211 0.14 -29.28 -28.21
N HIS A 212 0.56 -30.47 -27.80
CA HIS A 212 0.70 -31.64 -28.65
C HIS A 212 -0.05 -32.84 -28.07
N LEU A 213 -0.65 -33.64 -28.95
CA LEU A 213 -1.41 -34.84 -28.59
C LEU A 213 -1.04 -36.01 -29.50
N TYR A 214 -1.23 -37.22 -29.01
CA TYR A 214 -1.24 -38.43 -29.84
C TYR A 214 -2.65 -38.65 -30.39
N HIS A 215 -2.79 -38.91 -31.69
CA HIS A 215 -4.07 -39.18 -32.34
C HIS A 215 -4.15 -40.62 -32.86
N LEU A 216 -5.05 -41.41 -32.26
CA LEU A 216 -5.44 -42.75 -32.73
C LEU A 216 -6.66 -42.66 -33.66
N PRO A 217 -6.50 -42.77 -34.99
CA PRO A 217 -7.58 -42.50 -35.95
C PRO A 217 -8.59 -43.64 -36.14
N ASP A 218 -8.26 -44.87 -35.76
CA ASP A 218 -9.17 -46.02 -35.70
C ASP A 218 -8.50 -47.16 -34.94
N ARG A 219 -9.00 -47.50 -33.74
CA ARG A 219 -8.45 -48.62 -32.93
C ARG A 219 -8.51 -49.98 -33.62
N ASN A 220 -9.39 -50.14 -34.62
CA ASN A 220 -9.54 -51.39 -35.37
C ASN A 220 -8.59 -51.49 -36.57
N ALA A 221 -7.91 -50.40 -36.91
CA ALA A 221 -6.90 -50.38 -37.96
C ALA A 221 -5.57 -50.92 -37.44
N SER A 222 -4.89 -51.70 -38.27
CA SER A 222 -3.59 -52.25 -37.93
C SER A 222 -2.52 -51.19 -38.13
N ILE A 223 -2.10 -50.54 -37.03
CA ILE A 223 -1.08 -49.49 -37.02
C ILE A 223 0.02 -49.80 -35.99
N SER A 224 1.24 -49.34 -36.24
CA SER A 224 2.32 -49.40 -35.25
C SER A 224 2.20 -48.19 -34.31
N PRO A 225 2.11 -48.37 -32.98
CA PRO A 225 1.91 -47.26 -32.04
C PRO A 225 2.95 -46.15 -32.15
N ASN A 226 4.24 -46.47 -32.31
CA ASN A 226 5.32 -45.50 -32.49
C ASN A 226 5.25 -44.70 -33.81
N GLN A 227 4.35 -45.05 -34.73
CA GLN A 227 4.04 -44.30 -35.96
C GLN A 227 2.72 -43.52 -35.85
N MET A 228 2.10 -43.50 -34.67
CA MET A 228 0.90 -42.72 -34.40
C MET A 228 1.15 -41.24 -34.71
N GLU A 229 0.12 -40.59 -35.26
CA GLU A 229 0.19 -39.19 -35.62
C GLU A 229 0.29 -38.33 -34.35
N ILE A 230 1.34 -37.52 -34.24
CA ILE A 230 1.40 -36.43 -33.26
C ILE A 230 0.80 -35.19 -33.92
N ARG A 231 -0.26 -34.65 -33.34
CA ARG A 231 -0.88 -33.41 -33.79
C ARG A 231 -0.51 -32.27 -32.85
N ALA A 232 -0.24 -31.11 -33.42
CA ALA A 232 -0.22 -29.87 -32.67
C ALA A 232 -1.65 -29.33 -32.62
N ALA A 233 -2.11 -28.94 -31.43
CA ALA A 233 -3.28 -28.10 -31.27
C ALA A 233 -2.96 -26.72 -31.85
N ASN A 234 -3.81 -26.21 -32.75
CA ASN A 234 -3.61 -24.89 -33.33
C ASN A 234 -4.19 -23.85 -32.38
N VAL A 235 -3.35 -23.15 -31.62
CA VAL A 235 -3.78 -22.07 -30.70
C VAL A 235 -4.66 -22.62 -29.57
N ILE A 236 -4.53 -22.09 -28.35
CA ILE A 236 -5.50 -22.41 -27.31
C ILE A 236 -6.74 -21.59 -27.65
N GLU A 237 -7.66 -22.20 -28.41
CA GLU A 237 -8.96 -21.57 -28.64
C GLU A 237 -9.63 -21.40 -27.27
N LYS A 238 -9.96 -20.15 -26.94
CA LYS A 238 -10.72 -19.83 -25.73
C LYS A 238 -12.07 -20.55 -25.83
N ALA A 239 -12.53 -21.12 -24.73
CA ALA A 239 -13.82 -21.80 -24.67
C ALA A 239 -14.95 -20.85 -25.07
N GLU A 240 -16.02 -21.36 -25.69
CA GLU A 240 -17.18 -20.53 -26.07
C GLU A 240 -17.83 -19.87 -24.85
N ASP A 241 -17.73 -20.52 -23.69
CA ASP A 241 -18.21 -20.10 -22.38
C ASP A 241 -17.07 -19.63 -21.45
N ALA A 242 -16.00 -19.05 -22.01
CA ALA A 242 -14.92 -18.47 -21.23
C ALA A 242 -15.40 -17.22 -20.47
N LEU A 243 -14.98 -17.08 -19.21
CA LEU A 243 -15.28 -15.92 -18.37
C LEU A 243 -14.50 -14.70 -18.89
N ASN A 244 -15.19 -13.56 -19.03
CA ASN A 244 -14.51 -12.30 -19.34
C ASN A 244 -13.99 -11.67 -18.04
N VAL A 245 -12.76 -11.18 -18.07
CA VAL A 245 -12.11 -10.52 -16.93
C VAL A 245 -11.62 -9.15 -17.37
N ALA A 246 -12.07 -8.10 -16.70
CA ALA A 246 -11.54 -6.75 -16.84
C ALA A 246 -10.50 -6.51 -15.75
N ILE A 247 -9.23 -6.35 -16.15
CA ILE A 247 -8.16 -5.90 -15.24
C ILE A 247 -8.01 -4.39 -15.41
N VAL A 248 -8.19 -3.64 -14.31
CA VAL A 248 -8.16 -2.17 -14.29
C VAL A 248 -7.08 -1.71 -13.31
N PHE A 249 -6.03 -1.10 -13.84
CA PHE A 249 -4.94 -0.51 -13.05
C PHE A 249 -5.13 1.00 -12.90
N HIS A 250 -5.12 1.50 -11.67
CA HIS A 250 -5.19 2.92 -11.36
C HIS A 250 -3.79 3.52 -11.17
N GLN A 251 -3.28 4.21 -12.19
CA GLN A 251 -1.97 4.87 -12.14
C GLN A 251 -2.15 6.30 -11.60
N HIS A 252 -1.87 6.48 -10.32
CA HIS A 252 -2.09 7.73 -9.60
C HIS A 252 -0.84 8.17 -8.83
N GLN A 253 -0.63 9.47 -8.82
CA GLN A 253 0.34 10.12 -7.95
C GLN A 253 -0.24 11.46 -7.50
N PRO A 254 -0.20 11.76 -6.20
CA PRO A 254 -0.57 13.06 -5.65
C PRO A 254 0.11 14.24 -6.36
N TYR A 255 -0.48 15.44 -6.25
CA TYR A 255 0.09 16.64 -6.85
C TYR A 255 1.21 17.24 -5.98
N TYR A 256 2.46 16.92 -6.29
CA TYR A 256 3.62 17.29 -5.45
C TYR A 256 4.17 18.69 -5.70
N LYS A 257 3.62 19.43 -6.69
CA LYS A 257 4.21 20.73 -7.09
C LYS A 257 3.82 21.84 -6.12
N ASN A 258 4.81 22.36 -5.40
CA ASN A 258 4.66 23.58 -4.65
C ASN A 258 4.54 24.78 -5.60
N LYS A 259 3.33 25.30 -5.76
CA LYS A 259 3.05 26.42 -6.69
C LYS A 259 3.66 27.77 -6.24
N LEU A 260 4.20 27.88 -5.02
CA LEU A 260 4.96 29.07 -4.58
C LEU A 260 6.42 29.01 -5.04
N THR A 261 7.08 27.87 -4.87
CA THR A 261 8.50 27.69 -5.22
C THR A 261 8.67 27.32 -6.70
N GLY A 262 7.65 26.70 -7.29
CA GLY A 262 7.68 26.10 -8.62
C GLY A 262 8.38 24.75 -8.67
N MET A 263 8.75 24.17 -7.52
CA MET A 263 9.45 22.90 -7.39
C MET A 263 8.50 21.77 -6.96
N PHE A 264 8.89 20.53 -7.20
CA PHE A 264 8.23 19.36 -6.63
C PHE A 264 8.84 19.05 -5.24
N GLU A 265 7.99 18.86 -4.23
CA GLU A 265 8.44 18.56 -2.86
C GLU A 265 8.82 17.07 -2.69
N LEU A 266 8.15 16.18 -3.44
CA LEU A 266 8.42 14.75 -3.44
C LEU A 266 8.66 14.24 -4.88
N PRO A 267 9.58 13.28 -5.08
CA PRO A 267 10.05 12.90 -6.41
C PRO A 267 9.27 11.74 -7.05
N TRP A 268 8.20 11.24 -6.42
CA TRP A 268 7.62 9.92 -6.71
C TRP A 268 7.19 9.72 -8.16
N VAL A 269 6.61 10.74 -8.80
CA VAL A 269 6.29 10.68 -10.25
C VAL A 269 7.54 10.39 -11.09
N ARG A 270 8.68 11.01 -10.79
CA ARG A 270 9.95 10.80 -11.50
C ARG A 270 10.61 9.48 -11.13
N VAL A 271 10.55 9.11 -9.84
CA VAL A 271 11.12 7.84 -9.32
C VAL A 271 10.50 6.64 -10.03
N HIS A 272 9.17 6.62 -10.16
CA HIS A 272 8.44 5.50 -10.76
C HIS A 272 8.35 5.53 -12.30
N ALA A 273 8.61 6.69 -12.92
CA ALA A 273 8.46 6.90 -14.36
C ALA A 273 9.27 5.93 -15.22
N MET A 274 10.52 5.66 -14.83
CA MET A 274 11.45 4.87 -15.65
C MET A 274 11.63 3.43 -15.15
N THR A 275 10.80 3.00 -14.20
CA THR A 275 10.68 1.64 -13.67
C THR A 275 9.24 1.15 -13.86
N GLU A 276 8.36 1.32 -12.89
CA GLU A 276 7.01 0.73 -12.88
C GLU A 276 6.19 1.18 -14.09
N TYR A 277 6.24 2.46 -14.44
CA TYR A 277 5.41 3.01 -15.52
C TYR A 277 5.92 2.68 -16.94
N VAL A 278 7.14 2.14 -17.10
CA VAL A 278 7.60 1.55 -18.37
C VAL A 278 7.53 0.03 -18.36
N ASP A 279 7.76 -0.63 -17.22
CA ASP A 279 7.70 -2.08 -17.07
C ASP A 279 6.27 -2.58 -17.29
N SER A 280 5.28 -1.90 -16.71
CA SER A 280 3.87 -2.27 -16.80
C SER A 280 3.38 -2.40 -18.26
N PRO A 281 3.45 -1.36 -19.13
CA PRO A 281 3.11 -1.50 -20.55
C PRO A 281 4.18 -2.26 -21.35
N GLY A 282 5.45 -2.22 -20.96
CA GLY A 282 6.55 -2.86 -21.67
C GLY A 282 6.49 -4.38 -21.65
N ILE A 283 6.16 -4.97 -20.50
CA ILE A 283 5.96 -6.41 -20.34
C ILE A 283 4.65 -6.84 -21.00
N LEU A 284 3.56 -6.08 -20.79
CA LEU A 284 2.26 -6.35 -21.43
C LEU A 284 2.37 -6.48 -22.96
N ALA A 285 3.16 -5.61 -23.59
CA ALA A 285 3.33 -5.60 -25.04
C ALA A 285 3.89 -6.92 -25.60
N GLN A 286 4.53 -7.74 -24.76
CA GLN A 286 5.08 -9.04 -25.13
C GLN A 286 4.00 -10.15 -25.20
N TYR A 287 2.82 -9.90 -24.61
CA TYR A 287 1.70 -10.84 -24.50
C TYR A 287 0.43 -10.25 -25.15
N PRO A 288 0.37 -10.13 -26.48
CA PRO A 288 -0.68 -9.39 -27.20
C PRO A 288 -2.10 -9.95 -27.02
N GLY A 289 -2.25 -11.19 -26.59
CA GLY A 289 -3.55 -11.80 -26.25
C GLY A 289 -4.07 -11.44 -24.86
N THR A 290 -3.28 -10.77 -24.02
CA THR A 290 -3.73 -10.24 -22.74
C THR A 290 -4.12 -8.77 -22.87
N GLN A 291 -5.37 -8.45 -22.52
CA GLN A 291 -5.91 -7.08 -22.52
C GLN A 291 -6.05 -6.54 -21.10
N VAL A 292 -5.75 -5.26 -20.90
CA VAL A 292 -5.94 -4.57 -19.61
C VAL A 292 -6.46 -3.15 -19.83
N THR A 293 -6.92 -2.53 -18.76
CA THR A 293 -7.33 -1.13 -18.74
C THR A 293 -6.39 -0.36 -17.82
N TYR A 294 -5.82 0.75 -18.30
CA TYR A 294 -5.08 1.68 -17.45
C TYR A 294 -5.89 2.95 -17.25
N ASN A 295 -6.11 3.30 -15.99
CA ASN A 295 -6.53 4.64 -15.63
C ASN A 295 -5.29 5.51 -15.43
N LEU A 296 -5.26 6.67 -16.06
CA LEU A 296 -4.19 7.66 -15.89
C LEU A 296 -4.76 8.94 -15.30
N VAL A 297 -4.35 9.27 -14.08
CA VAL A 297 -4.83 10.47 -13.39
C VAL A 297 -4.31 11.74 -14.08
N PRO A 298 -5.14 12.75 -14.38
CA PRO A 298 -4.69 13.97 -15.05
C PRO A 298 -3.58 14.73 -14.30
N SER A 299 -3.66 14.85 -12.96
CA SER A 299 -2.58 15.45 -12.17
C SER A 299 -1.26 14.67 -12.29
N PHE A 300 -1.30 13.34 -12.35
CA PHE A 300 -0.13 12.51 -12.64
C PHE A 300 0.42 12.75 -14.05
N LEU A 301 -0.44 12.78 -15.07
CA LEU A 301 -0.07 13.09 -16.46
C LEU A 301 0.59 14.47 -16.58
N GLU A 302 0.04 15.48 -15.93
CA GLU A 302 0.60 16.84 -15.90
C GLU A 302 2.03 16.83 -15.36
N GLN A 303 2.28 16.12 -14.25
CA GLN A 303 3.58 16.07 -13.60
C GLN A 303 4.62 15.32 -14.45
N LEU A 304 4.26 14.17 -15.04
CA LEU A 304 5.12 13.45 -15.99
C LEU A 304 5.55 14.35 -17.15
N VAL A 305 4.59 15.06 -17.72
CA VAL A 305 4.81 15.99 -18.83
C VAL A 305 5.68 17.16 -18.40
N ASP A 306 5.48 17.71 -17.20
CA ASP A 306 6.24 18.84 -16.68
C ASP A 306 7.70 18.47 -16.38
N TYR A 307 7.95 17.32 -15.76
CA TYR A 307 9.30 16.78 -15.56
C TYR A 307 10.03 16.62 -16.90
N HIS A 308 9.39 16.03 -17.89
CA HIS A 308 10.02 15.81 -19.19
C HIS A 308 10.24 17.11 -19.98
N ARG A 309 9.23 17.98 -20.09
CA ARG A 309 9.26 19.15 -21.00
C ARG A 309 9.95 20.37 -20.40
N ASN A 310 9.79 20.58 -19.10
CA ASN A 310 10.27 21.76 -18.41
C ASN A 310 11.46 21.47 -17.48
N GLU A 311 11.77 20.20 -17.23
CA GLU A 311 12.81 19.77 -16.29
C GLU A 311 12.64 20.43 -14.93
N THR A 312 11.39 20.59 -14.49
CA THR A 312 11.05 21.18 -13.20
C THR A 312 11.76 20.41 -12.10
N PRO A 313 12.57 21.07 -11.25
CA PRO A 313 13.35 20.37 -10.25
C PRO A 313 12.47 19.96 -9.07
N ASP A 314 12.78 18.78 -8.54
CA ASP A 314 12.48 18.39 -7.15
C ASP A 314 13.70 18.63 -6.24
N ILE A 315 13.51 18.46 -4.93
CA ILE A 315 14.59 18.65 -3.93
C ILE A 315 15.85 17.82 -4.22
N HIS A 316 15.68 16.63 -4.80
CA HIS A 316 16.78 15.70 -5.08
C HIS A 316 17.55 16.12 -6.33
N THR A 317 16.84 16.49 -7.40
CA THR A 317 17.46 16.97 -8.64
C THR A 317 18.11 18.33 -8.45
N ASP A 318 17.55 19.22 -7.62
CA ASP A 318 18.22 20.47 -7.19
C ASP A 318 19.55 20.14 -6.50
N PHE A 319 19.53 19.27 -5.49
CA PHE A 319 20.73 18.87 -4.77
C PHE A 319 21.77 18.22 -5.69
N ALA A 320 21.36 17.27 -6.51
CA ALA A 320 22.23 16.50 -7.39
C ALA A 320 22.89 17.35 -8.48
N ARG A 321 22.24 18.44 -8.90
CA ARG A 321 22.79 19.41 -9.88
C ARG A 321 23.70 20.48 -9.27
N ARG A 322 23.94 20.48 -7.95
CA ARG A 322 24.89 21.40 -7.30
C ARG A 322 26.34 21.07 -7.70
N ASP A 323 27.18 22.11 -7.75
CA ASP A 323 28.59 21.95 -8.13
C ASP A 323 29.38 21.13 -7.09
N TRP A 324 29.92 19.99 -7.53
CA TRP A 324 30.83 19.16 -6.73
C TRP A 324 32.29 19.61 -6.91
N PRO A 325 33.04 19.87 -5.81
CA PRO A 325 34.48 20.11 -5.90
C PRO A 325 35.21 18.86 -6.41
N THR A 326 35.99 18.96 -7.49
CA THR A 326 36.71 17.81 -8.08
C THR A 326 38.23 17.94 -8.01
N ASN A 327 38.91 16.81 -7.80
CA ASN A 327 40.34 16.65 -7.99
C ASN A 327 40.72 16.62 -9.49
N PRO A 328 42.01 16.84 -9.85
CA PRO A 328 42.45 16.77 -11.25
C PRO A 328 42.27 15.42 -11.95
N ASP A 329 42.07 14.34 -11.18
CA ASP A 329 41.79 12.99 -11.69
C ASP A 329 40.29 12.71 -11.88
N GLY A 330 39.41 13.67 -11.54
CA GLY A 330 37.96 13.57 -11.71
C GLY A 330 37.19 13.07 -10.48
N THR A 331 37.89 12.60 -9.44
CA THR A 331 37.27 12.22 -8.16
C THR A 331 36.81 13.44 -7.37
N VAL A 332 35.85 13.30 -6.46
CA VAL A 332 35.43 14.44 -5.63
C VAL A 332 36.43 14.77 -4.53
N ALA A 333 36.66 16.06 -4.31
CA ALA A 333 37.54 16.61 -3.29
C ALA A 333 36.81 17.02 -2.00
N GLY A 334 35.47 17.04 -2.04
CA GLY A 334 34.59 17.40 -0.92
C GLY A 334 33.13 17.38 -1.35
N TYR A 335 32.24 17.77 -0.43
CA TYR A 335 30.79 17.84 -0.65
C TYR A 335 30.38 19.02 -1.55
N PRO A 336 29.20 18.96 -2.21
CA PRO A 336 28.61 20.12 -2.85
C PRO A 336 28.24 21.19 -1.81
N ASN A 337 27.87 22.38 -2.27
CA ASN A 337 27.43 23.45 -1.37
C ASN A 337 26.07 23.10 -0.73
N ALA A 338 26.11 22.55 0.48
CA ALA A 338 24.95 22.13 1.26
C ALA A 338 25.24 22.26 2.77
N THR A 339 24.19 22.39 3.56
CA THR A 339 24.24 22.31 5.02
C THR A 339 24.44 20.86 5.46
N ASN A 340 24.89 20.65 6.71
CA ASN A 340 25.03 19.29 7.25
C ASN A 340 23.68 18.55 7.25
N LEU A 341 22.59 19.24 7.55
CA LEU A 341 21.25 18.63 7.55
C LEU A 341 20.85 18.16 6.15
N GLU A 342 21.05 19.00 5.12
CA GLU A 342 20.79 18.60 3.73
C GLU A 342 21.62 17.37 3.33
N LEU A 343 22.88 17.29 3.74
CA LEU A 343 23.75 16.15 3.42
C LEU A 343 23.24 14.83 4.04
N HIS A 344 22.86 14.84 5.33
CA HIS A 344 22.31 13.65 5.98
C HIS A 344 20.92 13.29 5.45
N THR A 345 20.11 14.31 5.15
CA THR A 345 18.80 14.12 4.53
C THR A 345 18.93 13.42 3.18
N MET A 346 19.84 13.90 2.32
CA MET A 346 20.06 13.28 1.01
C MET A 346 20.69 11.89 1.12
N GLN A 347 21.59 11.64 2.09
CA GLN A 347 22.11 10.30 2.35
C GLN A 347 20.98 9.32 2.66
N PHE A 348 20.09 9.69 3.58
CA PHE A 348 18.95 8.86 3.96
C PHE A 348 17.94 8.67 2.82
N GLN A 349 17.49 9.75 2.18
CA GLN A 349 16.47 9.69 1.12
C GLN A 349 16.97 8.98 -0.15
N SER A 350 18.30 8.86 -0.34
CA SER A 350 18.88 8.07 -1.42
C SER A 350 18.73 6.56 -1.23
N PHE A 351 18.01 6.08 -0.21
CA PHE A 351 17.62 4.67 -0.07
C PHE A 351 16.14 4.43 -0.38
N TRP A 352 15.41 5.46 -0.81
CA TRP A 352 14.05 5.34 -1.32
C TRP A 352 14.03 4.77 -2.73
N ASN A 353 14.32 3.48 -2.86
CA ASN A 353 14.22 2.67 -4.07
C ASN A 353 13.71 1.26 -3.70
N SER A 354 13.26 0.52 -4.71
CA SER A 354 12.80 -0.86 -4.55
C SER A 354 13.89 -1.80 -4.02
N GLY A 355 13.53 -2.73 -3.14
CA GLY A 355 14.49 -3.50 -2.36
C GLY A 355 15.25 -4.60 -3.11
N TRP A 356 14.83 -5.05 -4.30
CA TRP A 356 15.57 -6.07 -5.07
C TRP A 356 17.00 -5.65 -5.39
N ILE A 357 17.25 -4.34 -5.47
CA ILE A 357 18.55 -3.76 -5.85
C ILE A 357 19.68 -4.16 -4.89
N TYR A 358 19.36 -4.62 -3.68
CA TYR A 358 20.33 -5.04 -2.68
C TYR A 358 20.71 -6.53 -2.82
N ASN A 359 19.93 -7.33 -3.53
CA ASN A 359 20.00 -8.80 -3.50
C ASN A 359 20.28 -9.44 -4.86
N VAL A 360 20.75 -8.67 -5.85
CA VAL A 360 21.01 -9.19 -7.21
C VAL A 360 22.08 -10.29 -7.20
N SER A 361 21.71 -11.49 -7.68
CA SER A 361 22.54 -12.68 -7.76
C SER A 361 23.03 -12.99 -9.18
N ALA A 362 23.88 -14.01 -9.33
CA ALA A 362 24.36 -14.44 -10.65
C ALA A 362 23.34 -15.30 -11.41
N GLU A 363 22.30 -15.75 -10.72
CA GLU A 363 21.20 -16.56 -11.24
C GLU A 363 20.04 -15.68 -11.74
N ASP A 364 19.97 -14.42 -11.32
CA ASP A 364 18.90 -13.50 -11.70
C ASP A 364 18.90 -13.16 -13.20
N PRO A 365 17.72 -12.94 -13.82
CA PRO A 365 17.62 -12.49 -15.21
C PRO A 365 18.46 -11.23 -15.49
N ASN A 366 18.47 -10.31 -14.52
CA ASN A 366 19.17 -9.03 -14.59
C ASN A 366 20.52 -9.01 -13.87
N ALA A 367 21.19 -10.17 -13.68
CA ALA A 367 22.49 -10.31 -13.01
C ALA A 367 23.60 -9.37 -13.52
N TRP A 368 23.47 -8.79 -14.72
CA TRP A 368 24.43 -7.86 -15.29
C TRP A 368 24.53 -6.52 -14.52
N VAL A 369 23.50 -6.13 -13.75
CA VAL A 369 23.53 -4.93 -12.87
C VAL A 369 24.22 -5.19 -11.53
N MET A 370 24.63 -6.44 -11.25
CA MET A 370 25.28 -6.85 -9.99
C MET A 370 26.42 -5.92 -9.54
N PRO A 371 27.31 -5.38 -10.39
CA PRO A 371 28.37 -4.48 -9.92
C PRO A 371 27.84 -3.21 -9.22
N ALA A 372 26.75 -2.62 -9.71
CA ALA A 372 26.08 -1.49 -9.08
C ALA A 372 25.32 -1.91 -7.82
N SER A 373 24.62 -3.05 -7.86
CA SER A 373 23.89 -3.62 -6.72
C SER A 373 24.81 -3.87 -5.52
N VAL A 374 25.95 -4.54 -5.76
CA VAL A 374 26.96 -4.82 -4.72
C VAL A 374 27.45 -3.52 -4.08
N ARG A 375 27.73 -2.48 -4.88
CA ARG A 375 28.18 -1.19 -4.34
C ARG A 375 27.08 -0.49 -3.54
N TYR A 376 25.83 -0.54 -4.01
CA TYR A 376 24.72 0.07 -3.29
C TYR A 376 24.52 -0.61 -1.94
N LYS A 377 24.56 -1.95 -1.91
CA LYS A 377 24.51 -2.74 -0.68
C LYS A 377 25.69 -2.45 0.26
N GLU A 378 26.91 -2.32 -0.27
CA GLU A 378 28.07 -1.92 0.55
C GLU A 378 27.82 -0.60 1.29
N ILE A 379 27.24 0.40 0.62
CA ILE A 379 26.93 1.70 1.23
C ILE A 379 25.75 1.59 2.21
N TYR A 380 24.69 0.84 1.84
CA TYR A 380 23.54 0.59 2.70
C TYR A 380 23.96 -0.02 4.04
N ASP A 381 24.81 -1.06 4.02
CA ASP A 381 25.31 -1.76 5.21
C ASP A 381 26.20 -0.87 6.10
N GLU A 382 26.68 0.27 5.60
CA GLU A 382 27.49 1.26 6.33
C GLU A 382 26.66 2.39 6.97
N THR A 383 25.34 2.47 6.72
CA THR A 383 24.47 3.59 7.09
C THR A 383 23.23 3.18 7.90
N LEU A 384 22.60 4.14 8.56
CA LEU A 384 21.28 3.98 9.19
C LEU A 384 20.19 4.40 8.19
N HIS A 385 19.50 3.42 7.62
CA HIS A 385 18.66 3.58 6.42
C HIS A 385 17.15 3.75 6.69
N ASN A 386 16.70 3.71 7.96
CA ASN A 386 15.29 3.85 8.37
C ASN A 386 15.08 4.99 9.40
N LEU A 387 15.86 6.07 9.30
CA LEU A 387 15.76 7.22 10.20
C LEU A 387 14.59 8.15 9.85
N LYS A 388 13.91 8.69 10.87
CA LYS A 388 12.91 9.75 10.72
C LYS A 388 13.59 11.12 10.61
N PRO A 389 12.89 12.18 10.13
CA PRO A 389 13.47 13.54 10.05
C PRO A 389 14.12 14.02 11.35
N ALA A 390 13.55 13.66 12.50
CA ALA A 390 14.07 14.02 13.83
C ALA A 390 15.39 13.31 14.20
N THR A 391 15.64 12.12 13.64
CA THR A 391 16.81 11.27 13.95
C THR A 391 17.81 11.22 12.81
N ILE A 392 17.59 11.97 11.72
CA ILE A 392 18.43 11.94 10.51
C ILE A 392 19.90 12.27 10.78
N MET A 393 20.15 13.04 11.85
CA MET A 393 21.49 13.46 12.28
C MET A 393 22.20 12.42 13.17
N ASP A 394 21.55 11.30 13.49
CA ASP A 394 22.12 10.23 14.32
C ASP A 394 23.05 9.29 13.52
N ASP A 395 22.98 9.32 12.19
CA ASP A 395 23.89 8.58 11.30
C ASP A 395 25.22 9.31 11.09
N ASP A 396 26.28 8.54 10.81
CA ASP A 396 27.55 9.09 10.38
C ASP A 396 27.47 9.50 8.89
N LEU A 397 27.83 10.75 8.59
CA LEU A 397 27.86 11.21 7.21
C LEU A 397 28.93 10.47 6.37
N LEU A 398 28.50 9.90 5.25
CA LEU A 398 29.35 9.22 4.29
C LEU A 398 30.46 10.14 3.75
N PRO A 399 31.67 9.61 3.48
CA PRO A 399 32.68 10.34 2.72
C PRO A 399 32.13 10.87 1.40
N ALA A 400 32.60 12.05 0.96
CA ALA A 400 32.03 12.72 -0.21
C ALA A 400 31.96 11.85 -1.49
N GLN A 401 32.94 10.96 -1.72
CA GLN A 401 32.92 10.05 -2.87
C GLN A 401 31.86 8.95 -2.73
N ASP A 402 31.64 8.44 -1.52
CA ASP A 402 30.62 7.43 -1.25
C ASP A 402 29.22 8.05 -1.36
N LEU A 403 29.04 9.29 -0.90
CA LEU A 403 27.79 10.04 -1.10
C LEU A 403 27.52 10.31 -2.59
N LEU A 404 28.53 10.65 -3.39
CA LEU A 404 28.35 10.79 -4.84
C LEU A 404 27.99 9.45 -5.49
N ASP A 405 28.66 8.36 -5.09
CA ASP A 405 28.35 7.04 -5.61
C ASP A 405 26.90 6.64 -5.29
N LEU A 406 26.46 6.87 -4.04
CA LEU A 406 25.09 6.67 -3.60
C LEU A 406 24.09 7.46 -4.44
N GLN A 407 24.35 8.74 -4.69
CA GLN A 407 23.49 9.58 -5.53
C GLN A 407 23.37 9.02 -6.96
N VAL A 408 24.49 8.64 -7.59
CA VAL A 408 24.44 8.06 -8.95
C VAL A 408 23.67 6.74 -8.95
N LEU A 409 23.90 5.86 -7.98
CA LEU A 409 23.21 4.58 -7.87
C LEU A 409 21.71 4.76 -7.65
N TRP A 410 21.30 5.72 -6.81
CA TRP A 410 19.90 6.03 -6.56
C TRP A 410 19.15 6.38 -7.85
N TYR A 411 19.68 7.30 -8.65
CA TYR A 411 19.08 7.64 -9.95
C TYR A 411 19.20 6.51 -10.98
N LEU A 412 20.29 5.72 -10.94
CA LEU A 412 20.53 4.67 -11.91
C LEU A 412 19.54 3.51 -11.75
N PHE A 413 19.23 3.12 -10.50
CA PHE A 413 18.24 2.08 -10.20
C PHE A 413 16.78 2.53 -10.34
N GLN A 414 16.53 3.81 -10.65
CA GLN A 414 15.22 4.29 -11.13
C GLN A 414 15.01 4.02 -12.62
N PHE A 415 15.94 3.32 -13.28
CA PHE A 415 15.73 2.77 -14.61
C PHE A 415 15.52 1.26 -14.55
N SER A 416 14.47 0.80 -15.23
CA SER A 416 14.27 -0.61 -15.52
C SER A 416 15.44 -1.18 -16.36
N PRO A 417 16.07 -2.28 -15.92
CA PRO A 417 17.11 -2.96 -16.68
C PRO A 417 16.64 -3.40 -18.08
N ASP A 418 15.44 -3.98 -18.17
CA ASP A 418 14.85 -4.52 -19.41
C ASP A 418 14.56 -3.37 -20.39
N TYR A 419 14.05 -2.25 -19.89
CA TYR A 419 13.86 -1.04 -20.67
C TYR A 419 15.20 -0.59 -21.27
N VAL A 420 16.23 -0.39 -20.45
CA VAL A 420 17.55 0.13 -20.87
C VAL A 420 18.27 -0.80 -21.84
N GLN A 421 18.04 -2.12 -21.76
CA GLN A 421 18.53 -3.09 -22.76
C GLN A 421 17.78 -3.01 -24.09
N GLY A 422 16.62 -2.38 -24.11
CA GLY A 422 15.77 -2.21 -25.29
C GLY A 422 14.86 -3.42 -25.55
N GLU A 423 14.56 -4.23 -24.53
CA GLU A 423 13.70 -5.43 -24.66
C GLU A 423 12.27 -5.05 -25.07
N TYR A 424 11.81 -3.86 -24.71
CA TYR A 424 10.47 -3.35 -25.06
C TYR A 424 10.42 -2.72 -26.47
N ALA A 425 11.55 -2.27 -27.00
CA ALA A 425 11.63 -1.53 -28.27
C ALA A 425 11.00 -2.24 -29.49
N PRO A 426 11.04 -3.58 -29.64
CA PRO A 426 10.42 -4.27 -30.77
C PRO A 426 8.89 -4.13 -30.87
N PHE A 427 8.21 -3.78 -29.78
CA PHE A 427 6.75 -3.74 -29.70
C PHE A 427 6.16 -2.34 -29.92
N PHE A 428 7.02 -1.31 -29.96
CA PHE A 428 6.62 0.08 -30.10
C PHE A 428 7.15 0.71 -31.39
N ASP A 429 6.45 1.74 -31.85
CA ASP A 429 6.87 2.58 -32.96
C ASP A 429 8.19 3.29 -32.65
N ASN A 430 8.92 3.59 -33.72
CA ASN A 430 10.22 4.26 -33.62
C ASN A 430 10.09 5.59 -32.84
N PRO A 431 10.82 5.77 -31.72
CA PRO A 431 10.63 6.90 -30.82
C PRO A 431 10.99 8.26 -31.42
N SER A 432 11.78 8.29 -32.50
CA SER A 432 12.02 9.53 -33.26
C SER A 432 10.77 10.10 -33.92
N THR A 433 9.67 9.34 -34.03
CA THR A 433 8.39 9.80 -34.57
C THR A 433 7.63 10.70 -33.59
N TYR A 434 7.87 10.53 -32.28
CA TYR A 434 7.29 11.32 -31.19
C TYR A 434 8.36 12.06 -30.36
N SER A 435 9.55 12.26 -30.94
CA SER A 435 10.66 13.03 -30.35
C SER A 435 11.24 12.48 -29.04
N ALA A 436 11.17 11.17 -28.82
CA ALA A 436 11.74 10.50 -27.66
C ALA A 436 13.08 9.79 -28.02
N PRO A 437 13.96 9.52 -27.04
CA PRO A 437 15.17 8.72 -27.25
C PRO A 437 14.82 7.25 -27.52
N SER A 438 15.79 6.51 -28.11
CA SER A 438 15.70 5.05 -28.22
C SER A 438 15.50 4.46 -26.83
N GLN A 439 14.64 3.44 -26.69
CA GLN A 439 14.41 2.82 -25.38
C GLN A 439 15.68 2.13 -24.82
N SER A 440 16.69 1.86 -25.66
CA SER A 440 18.01 1.37 -25.24
C SER A 440 19.04 2.48 -24.95
N ASP A 441 19.84 2.37 -23.88
CA ASP A 441 20.95 3.31 -23.59
C ASP A 441 22.24 2.60 -23.12
N GLN A 442 23.28 2.63 -23.97
CA GLN A 442 24.57 2.01 -23.67
C GLN A 442 25.33 2.74 -22.53
N GLY A 443 25.17 4.06 -22.39
CA GLY A 443 25.84 4.82 -21.34
C GLY A 443 25.31 4.47 -19.96
N LEU A 444 23.99 4.29 -19.81
CA LEU A 444 23.39 3.79 -18.57
C LEU A 444 23.87 2.37 -18.25
N MET A 445 23.92 1.47 -19.25
CA MET A 445 24.48 0.13 -19.06
C MET A 445 25.95 0.14 -18.64
N ASP A 446 26.76 1.02 -19.23
CA ASP A 446 28.17 1.19 -18.87
C ASP A 446 28.32 1.69 -17.42
N LEU A 447 27.38 2.51 -16.92
CA LEU A 447 27.35 2.95 -15.52
C LEU A 447 26.96 1.84 -14.56
N PHE A 448 25.93 1.04 -14.88
CA PHE A 448 25.56 -0.14 -14.06
C PHE A 448 26.75 -1.11 -13.90
N THR A 449 27.49 -1.35 -14.99
CA THR A 449 28.65 -2.24 -14.97
C THR A 449 29.90 -1.61 -14.33
N LYS A 450 30.01 -0.28 -14.32
CA LYS A 450 31.09 0.46 -13.63
C LYS A 450 31.01 0.26 -12.12
N GLY A 451 29.80 0.31 -11.55
CA GLY A 451 29.50 -0.03 -10.16
C GLY A 451 29.96 0.97 -9.10
N ARG A 452 31.11 1.64 -9.26
CA ARG A 452 31.69 2.55 -8.25
C ARG A 452 32.58 3.64 -8.86
N ASP A 453 33.10 4.53 -8.01
CA ASP A 453 34.02 5.62 -8.39
C ASP A 453 33.39 6.53 -9.47
N TYR A 454 32.13 6.90 -9.24
CA TYR A 454 31.38 7.76 -10.14
C TYR A 454 31.90 9.20 -10.10
N THR A 455 31.65 9.93 -11.18
CA THR A 455 32.04 11.33 -11.33
C THR A 455 30.80 12.23 -11.36
N PRO A 456 30.91 13.54 -11.06
CA PRO A 456 29.78 14.46 -11.22
C PRO A 456 29.20 14.51 -12.65
N ALA A 457 30.01 14.16 -13.66
CA ALA A 457 29.56 14.04 -15.03
C ALA A 457 28.69 12.78 -15.24
N ASP A 458 28.97 11.69 -14.53
CA ASP A 458 28.12 10.49 -14.54
C ASP A 458 26.75 10.80 -13.90
N LEU A 459 26.73 11.51 -12.75
CA LEU A 459 25.49 11.96 -12.12
C LEU A 459 24.65 12.84 -13.04
N SER A 460 25.29 13.82 -13.69
CA SER A 460 24.61 14.69 -14.67
C SER A 460 24.05 13.87 -15.85
N TYR A 461 24.81 12.88 -16.34
CA TYR A 461 24.37 12.02 -17.43
C TYR A 461 23.11 11.22 -17.08
N VAL A 462 23.07 10.57 -15.92
CA VAL A 462 21.92 9.75 -15.51
C VAL A 462 20.66 10.60 -15.37
N ILE A 463 20.76 11.78 -14.74
CA ILE A 463 19.62 12.69 -14.58
C ILE A 463 19.14 13.21 -15.94
N ASP A 464 20.05 13.62 -16.82
CA ASP A 464 19.71 14.11 -18.15
C ASP A 464 19.06 12.99 -19.01
N GLN A 465 19.53 11.74 -18.88
CA GLN A 465 18.85 10.60 -19.51
C GLN A 465 17.48 10.35 -18.87
N GLN A 466 17.31 10.49 -17.56
CA GLN A 466 16.01 10.25 -16.93
C GLN A 466 14.95 11.20 -17.49
N HIS A 467 15.23 12.51 -17.49
CA HIS A 467 14.35 13.52 -18.09
C HIS A 467 14.07 13.26 -19.58
N ALA A 468 15.09 12.85 -20.35
CA ALA A 468 14.93 12.58 -21.78
C ALA A 468 14.07 11.33 -22.03
N HIS A 469 14.28 10.26 -21.28
CA HIS A 469 13.60 8.98 -21.48
C HIS A 469 12.16 8.97 -20.98
N MET A 470 11.78 9.81 -20.03
CA MET A 470 10.38 10.02 -19.61
C MET A 470 9.45 10.38 -20.78
N ALA A 471 9.99 10.92 -21.88
CA ALA A 471 9.27 11.14 -23.13
C ALA A 471 8.63 9.87 -23.73
N ASN A 472 9.11 8.69 -23.36
CA ASN A 472 8.63 7.40 -23.87
C ASN A 472 7.43 6.84 -23.09
N VAL A 473 7.19 7.28 -21.85
CA VAL A 473 6.19 6.68 -20.96
C VAL A 473 4.78 6.73 -21.58
N LEU A 474 4.22 7.93 -21.78
CA LEU A 474 2.87 8.09 -22.35
C LEU A 474 2.71 7.47 -23.76
N PRO A 475 3.69 7.62 -24.68
CA PRO A 475 3.63 6.94 -25.96
C PRO A 475 3.45 5.42 -25.88
N MET A 476 4.07 4.73 -24.91
CA MET A 476 3.91 3.27 -24.75
C MET A 476 2.44 2.91 -24.46
N TYR A 477 1.80 3.59 -23.50
CA TYR A 477 0.37 3.40 -23.22
C TYR A 477 -0.51 3.71 -24.44
N SER A 478 -0.28 4.86 -25.09
CA SER A 478 -1.10 5.31 -26.23
C SER A 478 -1.03 4.36 -27.43
N GLN A 479 0.12 3.71 -27.65
CA GLN A 479 0.31 2.79 -28.77
C GLN A 479 -0.37 1.45 -28.53
N LEU A 480 -0.32 0.92 -27.30
CA LEU A 480 -1.09 -0.26 -26.92
C LEU A 480 -2.60 0.00 -27.01
N ALA A 481 -3.02 1.21 -26.65
CA ALA A 481 -4.42 1.63 -26.82
C ALA A 481 -4.82 1.71 -28.30
N ALA A 482 -3.97 2.29 -29.15
CA ALA A 482 -4.20 2.32 -30.59
C ALA A 482 -4.20 0.94 -31.25
N ALA A 483 -3.49 -0.03 -30.67
CA ALA A 483 -3.49 -1.44 -31.09
C ALA A 483 -4.73 -2.22 -30.61
N GLY A 484 -5.52 -1.65 -29.69
CA GLY A 484 -6.69 -2.31 -29.09
C GLY A 484 -6.34 -3.36 -28.02
N GLN A 485 -5.09 -3.40 -27.56
CA GLN A 485 -4.68 -4.26 -26.44
C GLN A 485 -5.04 -3.62 -25.09
N VAL A 486 -5.04 -2.29 -25.04
CA VAL A 486 -5.30 -1.51 -23.84
C VAL A 486 -6.50 -0.59 -24.03
N GLU A 487 -7.29 -0.40 -22.99
CA GLU A 487 -8.17 0.77 -22.86
C GLU A 487 -7.54 1.76 -21.89
N LEU A 488 -7.52 3.06 -22.26
CA LEU A 488 -7.10 4.11 -21.33
C LEU A 488 -8.32 4.87 -20.83
N THR A 489 -8.37 5.08 -19.51
CA THR A 489 -9.44 5.79 -18.81
C THR A 489 -8.88 6.98 -18.03
N THR A 490 -9.78 7.83 -17.51
CA THR A 490 -9.39 9.02 -16.73
C THR A 490 -10.14 9.12 -15.41
N THR A 491 -9.89 10.18 -14.66
CA THR A 491 -10.49 10.50 -13.36
C THR A 491 -10.68 12.04 -13.30
N PRO A 492 -11.41 12.60 -12.31
CA PRO A 492 -11.43 14.04 -12.07
C PRO A 492 -10.01 14.62 -11.86
N TYR A 493 -9.73 15.80 -12.41
CA TYR A 493 -8.35 16.29 -12.66
C TYR A 493 -7.35 16.10 -11.50
N TYR A 494 -7.63 16.69 -10.33
CA TYR A 494 -6.74 16.61 -9.15
C TYR A 494 -7.19 15.55 -8.15
N HIS A 495 -7.89 14.52 -8.63
CA HIS A 495 -8.34 13.39 -7.82
C HIS A 495 -9.28 13.74 -6.62
N PRO A 496 -10.24 14.68 -6.71
CA PRO A 496 -11.18 14.95 -5.62
C PRO A 496 -12.21 13.83 -5.39
N ILE A 497 -12.62 13.64 -4.13
CA ILE A 497 -13.79 12.82 -3.77
C ILE A 497 -15.08 13.52 -4.24
N MET A 498 -15.51 13.23 -5.47
CA MET A 498 -16.69 13.86 -6.09
C MET A 498 -17.95 13.82 -5.22
N PRO A 499 -18.29 12.71 -4.51
CA PRO A 499 -19.43 12.70 -3.60
C PRO A 499 -19.38 13.82 -2.54
N LEU A 500 -18.22 14.08 -1.93
CA LEU A 500 -18.04 15.13 -0.94
C LEU A 500 -18.20 16.53 -1.56
N LEU A 501 -17.72 16.75 -2.79
CA LEU A 501 -17.97 18.02 -3.50
C LEU A 501 -19.46 18.21 -3.83
N MET A 502 -20.16 17.14 -4.22
CA MET A 502 -21.56 17.16 -4.66
C MET A 502 -22.61 17.23 -3.56
N MET A 503 -22.26 16.97 -2.30
CA MET A 503 -23.21 16.99 -1.18
C MET A 503 -23.20 18.33 -0.42
N ASP A 504 -24.37 18.71 0.11
CA ASP A 504 -24.45 19.76 1.14
C ASP A 504 -23.83 19.21 2.44
N GLY A 505 -23.14 20.07 3.19
CA GLY A 505 -22.21 19.67 4.26
C GLY A 505 -22.67 18.58 5.24
N TRP A 506 -21.73 18.01 5.97
CA TRP A 506 -21.89 16.78 6.74
C TRP A 506 -21.42 16.90 8.20
N THR A 507 -21.74 15.87 8.98
CA THR A 507 -21.14 15.57 10.28
C THR A 507 -20.99 14.05 10.31
N PHE A 508 -19.74 13.58 10.40
CA PHE A 508 -19.38 12.17 10.45
C PHE A 508 -19.05 11.78 11.91
N GLU A 509 -18.16 10.82 12.12
CA GLU A 509 -17.82 10.22 13.41
C GLU A 509 -17.17 11.23 14.39
N ASP A 510 -16.37 12.18 13.90
CA ASP A 510 -15.74 13.24 14.71
C ASP A 510 -16.72 14.24 15.38
N GLY A 511 -17.99 14.25 14.98
CA GLY A 511 -19.00 15.19 15.46
C GLY A 511 -18.78 16.66 15.02
N ILE A 512 -17.81 16.94 14.14
CA ILE A 512 -17.52 18.28 13.63
C ILE A 512 -18.36 18.53 12.38
N ARG A 513 -19.02 19.70 12.34
CA ARG A 513 -19.85 20.10 11.20
C ARG A 513 -19.01 20.81 10.15
N VAL A 514 -18.93 20.25 8.94
CA VAL A 514 -18.51 20.99 7.75
C VAL A 514 -19.74 21.68 7.15
N ASN A 515 -19.72 23.01 7.08
CA ASN A 515 -20.84 23.79 6.56
C ASN A 515 -20.51 24.29 5.14
N LYS A 516 -21.06 23.63 4.13
CA LYS A 516 -20.97 24.06 2.74
C LYS A 516 -22.23 23.72 1.94
N ASP A 517 -22.42 24.44 0.85
CA ASP A 517 -23.33 24.04 -0.23
C ASP A 517 -22.60 23.05 -1.18
N ALA A 518 -23.35 22.27 -1.96
CA ALA A 518 -22.80 21.46 -3.04
C ALA A 518 -22.05 22.29 -4.12
N TRP A 519 -20.96 21.77 -4.66
CA TRP A 519 -20.09 22.42 -5.66
C TRP A 519 -20.06 21.66 -7.02
N PRO A 520 -21.20 21.58 -7.73
CA PRO A 520 -21.29 20.84 -8.99
C PRO A 520 -20.50 21.49 -10.15
N ASP A 521 -20.25 22.80 -10.09
CA ASP A 521 -19.44 23.49 -11.10
C ASP A 521 -17.95 23.13 -10.98
N ASP A 522 -17.45 22.93 -9.76
CA ASP A 522 -16.09 22.50 -9.47
C ASP A 522 -15.88 21.05 -9.98
N VAL A 523 -16.84 20.14 -9.72
CA VAL A 523 -16.85 18.79 -10.31
C VAL A 523 -16.85 18.84 -11.84
N ARG A 524 -17.68 19.70 -12.45
CA ARG A 524 -17.68 19.88 -13.91
C ARG A 524 -16.32 20.36 -14.42
N ALA A 525 -15.66 21.26 -13.70
CA ALA A 525 -14.34 21.78 -14.06
C ALA A 525 -13.28 20.67 -14.03
N HIS A 526 -13.22 19.87 -12.95
CA HIS A 526 -12.33 18.72 -12.85
C HIS A 526 -12.52 17.73 -14.00
N LEU A 527 -13.77 17.36 -14.27
CA LEU A 527 -14.09 16.42 -15.36
C LEU A 527 -13.74 17.00 -16.73
N THR A 528 -14.12 18.25 -17.00
CA THR A 528 -13.87 18.89 -18.31
C THR A 528 -12.38 19.09 -18.55
N ASN A 529 -11.66 19.58 -17.55
CA ASN A 529 -10.22 19.82 -17.65
C ASN A 529 -9.46 18.51 -17.80
N GLY A 530 -9.84 17.46 -17.05
CA GLY A 530 -9.21 16.14 -17.15
C GLY A 530 -9.35 15.58 -18.56
N MET A 531 -10.57 15.61 -19.11
CA MET A 531 -10.83 15.19 -20.49
C MET A 531 -10.08 16.04 -21.53
N ASN A 532 -9.90 17.34 -21.30
CA ASN A 532 -9.14 18.22 -22.19
C ASN A 532 -7.64 17.91 -22.17
N LEU A 533 -7.06 17.69 -20.98
CA LEU A 533 -5.65 17.32 -20.85
C LEU A 533 -5.39 15.97 -21.53
N PHE A 534 -6.27 14.99 -21.28
CA PHE A 534 -6.17 13.67 -21.88
C PHE A 534 -6.20 13.73 -23.41
N GLU A 535 -7.14 14.49 -23.99
CA GLU A 535 -7.21 14.70 -25.44
C GLU A 535 -5.96 15.42 -25.98
N ALA A 536 -5.42 16.38 -25.24
CA ALA A 536 -4.23 17.13 -25.65
C ALA A 536 -2.95 16.27 -25.64
N GLU A 537 -2.78 15.41 -24.64
CA GLU A 537 -1.55 14.64 -24.42
C GLU A 537 -1.58 13.24 -25.06
N LEU A 538 -2.76 12.61 -25.15
CA LEU A 538 -2.91 11.24 -25.67
C LEU A 538 -3.69 11.18 -26.99
N GLY A 539 -4.30 12.29 -27.42
CA GLY A 539 -4.89 12.44 -28.77
C GLY A 539 -6.32 11.90 -28.94
N PHE A 540 -6.97 11.44 -27.88
CA PHE A 540 -8.37 11.01 -27.88
C PHE A 540 -9.05 11.28 -26.53
N ARG A 541 -10.38 11.21 -26.50
CA ARG A 541 -11.15 11.30 -25.24
C ARG A 541 -11.52 9.90 -24.74
N PRO A 542 -11.23 9.56 -23.49
CA PRO A 542 -11.55 8.25 -22.94
C PRO A 542 -13.06 8.09 -22.74
N THR A 543 -13.54 6.85 -22.77
CA THR A 543 -14.96 6.52 -22.53
C THR A 543 -15.20 5.89 -21.16
N GLY A 544 -14.15 5.44 -20.48
CA GLY A 544 -14.20 4.93 -19.12
C GLY A 544 -13.66 5.91 -18.09
N MET A 545 -14.10 5.76 -16.84
CA MET A 545 -13.63 6.53 -15.70
C MET A 545 -13.37 5.65 -14.47
N TRP A 546 -12.27 5.93 -13.78
CA TRP A 546 -12.08 5.59 -12.37
C TRP A 546 -12.50 6.81 -11.56
N PRO A 547 -13.65 6.83 -10.89
CA PRO A 547 -13.94 7.86 -9.90
C PRO A 547 -12.87 7.82 -8.82
N SER A 548 -12.40 8.98 -8.33
CA SER A 548 -11.35 9.00 -7.31
C SER A 548 -11.73 8.13 -6.12
N GLU A 549 -10.85 7.19 -5.75
CA GLU A 549 -11.09 6.19 -4.69
C GLU A 549 -12.30 5.30 -4.93
N GLU A 550 -12.66 5.10 -6.20
CA GLU A 550 -13.91 4.45 -6.61
C GLU A 550 -15.16 5.08 -5.94
N ALA A 551 -15.04 6.34 -5.51
CA ALA A 551 -16.06 7.02 -4.73
C ALA A 551 -17.20 7.50 -5.62
N VAL A 552 -18.41 7.01 -5.33
CA VAL A 552 -19.60 7.28 -6.13
C VAL A 552 -20.77 7.76 -5.28
N SER A 553 -21.72 8.43 -5.94
CA SER A 553 -23.00 8.85 -5.37
C SER A 553 -24.03 9.07 -6.48
N PRO A 554 -25.35 9.04 -6.20
CA PRO A 554 -26.35 9.32 -7.24
C PRO A 554 -26.21 10.69 -7.93
N PRO A 555 -25.88 11.81 -7.23
CA PRO A 555 -25.81 13.13 -7.87
C PRO A 555 -24.71 13.29 -8.92
N MET A 556 -23.59 12.55 -8.82
CA MET A 556 -22.44 12.74 -9.72
C MET A 556 -22.58 12.06 -11.09
N VAL A 557 -23.55 11.15 -11.27
CA VAL A 557 -23.74 10.40 -12.51
C VAL A 557 -24.01 11.33 -13.71
N GLN A 558 -24.84 12.37 -13.56
CA GLN A 558 -25.12 13.31 -14.66
C GLN A 558 -23.86 14.09 -15.09
N PRO A 559 -23.10 14.76 -14.18
CA PRO A 559 -21.83 15.40 -14.55
C PRO A 559 -20.83 14.48 -15.27
N VAL A 560 -20.71 13.21 -14.84
CA VAL A 560 -19.81 12.23 -15.44
C VAL A 560 -20.25 11.89 -16.88
N THR A 561 -21.54 11.63 -17.09
CA THR A 561 -22.08 11.34 -18.43
C THR A 561 -22.05 12.56 -19.36
N ASP A 562 -22.20 13.78 -18.83
CA ASP A 562 -22.17 15.03 -19.61
C ASP A 562 -20.84 15.25 -20.34
N VAL A 563 -19.73 14.75 -19.80
CA VAL A 563 -18.40 14.86 -20.44
C VAL A 563 -18.09 13.72 -21.42
N GLY A 564 -19.02 12.77 -21.59
CA GLY A 564 -18.93 11.69 -22.58
C GLY A 564 -18.42 10.35 -22.04
N ILE A 565 -18.30 10.20 -20.72
CA ILE A 565 -18.01 8.90 -20.09
C ILE A 565 -19.24 7.99 -20.25
N GLN A 566 -18.98 6.74 -20.60
CA GLN A 566 -19.97 5.71 -20.90
C GLN A 566 -19.96 4.58 -19.87
N TRP A 567 -18.83 4.39 -19.17
CA TRP A 567 -18.75 3.45 -18.07
C TRP A 567 -17.81 3.95 -16.95
N MET A 568 -18.04 3.47 -15.72
CA MET A 568 -17.12 3.70 -14.59
C MET A 568 -16.99 2.45 -13.71
N VAL A 569 -15.97 2.41 -12.85
CA VAL A 569 -15.72 1.32 -11.89
C VAL A 569 -15.99 1.78 -10.45
N THR A 570 -16.50 0.88 -9.61
CA THR A 570 -16.62 1.07 -8.15
C THR A 570 -16.62 -0.28 -7.41
N ASP A 571 -16.76 -0.28 -6.09
CA ASP A 571 -16.55 -1.46 -5.24
C ASP A 571 -17.82 -2.29 -4.97
N GLU A 572 -17.66 -3.59 -4.72
CA GLU A 572 -18.75 -4.49 -4.36
C GLU A 572 -19.54 -4.03 -3.13
N GLU A 573 -18.93 -3.35 -2.16
CA GLU A 573 -19.65 -2.76 -1.02
C GLU A 573 -20.66 -1.70 -1.46
N ILE A 574 -20.37 -0.99 -2.55
CA ILE A 574 -21.31 -0.04 -3.15
C ILE A 574 -22.42 -0.78 -3.89
N LEU A 575 -22.12 -1.91 -4.54
CA LEU A 575 -23.12 -2.77 -5.14
C LEU A 575 -24.11 -3.29 -4.09
N ALA A 576 -23.60 -3.79 -2.96
CA ALA A 576 -24.40 -4.28 -1.84
C ALA A 576 -25.31 -3.18 -1.24
N LYS A 577 -24.83 -1.93 -1.21
CA LYS A 577 -25.60 -0.75 -0.76
C LYS A 577 -26.59 -0.22 -1.80
N SER A 578 -26.48 -0.64 -3.05
CA SER A 578 -27.33 -0.18 -4.15
C SER A 578 -28.71 -0.85 -4.13
N THR A 579 -29.69 -0.21 -4.77
CA THR A 579 -31.07 -0.71 -4.82
C THR A 579 -31.55 -0.92 -6.25
N MET A 580 -32.19 -2.06 -6.49
CA MET A 580 -32.84 -2.38 -7.76
C MET A 580 -34.20 -1.67 -7.90
N PRO A 581 -34.71 -1.53 -9.14
CA PRO A 581 -36.07 -1.04 -9.40
C PRO A 581 -37.14 -1.69 -8.51
N GLY A 582 -37.76 -0.90 -7.64
CA GLY A 582 -38.76 -1.37 -6.67
C GLY A 582 -38.22 -1.72 -5.29
N GLY A 583 -36.95 -1.42 -5.00
CA GLY A 583 -36.34 -1.45 -3.66
C GLY A 583 -35.77 -2.79 -3.22
N GLY A 584 -35.38 -3.67 -4.15
CA GLY A 584 -34.67 -4.92 -3.81
C GLY A 584 -33.19 -4.68 -3.53
N SER A 585 -32.60 -5.47 -2.62
CA SER A 585 -31.15 -5.51 -2.38
C SER A 585 -30.45 -6.42 -3.39
N ILE A 586 -29.18 -6.15 -3.64
CA ILE A 586 -28.30 -6.95 -4.51
C ILE A 586 -27.44 -7.84 -3.60
N ASP A 587 -27.26 -9.10 -4.00
CA ASP A 587 -26.48 -10.09 -3.27
C ASP A 587 -25.11 -10.24 -3.94
N VAL A 588 -24.05 -9.76 -3.28
CA VAL A 588 -22.69 -9.77 -3.84
C VAL A 588 -21.99 -11.11 -3.71
N ASP A 589 -22.50 -12.02 -2.86
CA ASP A 589 -22.02 -13.40 -2.77
C ASP A 589 -22.49 -14.25 -3.98
N ASP A 590 -23.45 -13.75 -4.77
CA ASP A 590 -23.90 -14.37 -6.01
C ASP A 590 -23.04 -13.90 -7.18
N ALA A 591 -22.20 -14.80 -7.69
CA ALA A 591 -21.31 -14.56 -8.83
C ALA A 591 -22.05 -13.97 -10.05
N ALA A 592 -23.31 -14.34 -10.29
CA ALA A 592 -24.09 -13.80 -11.42
C ALA A 592 -24.45 -12.31 -11.24
N GLN A 593 -24.48 -11.81 -10.00
CA GLN A 593 -24.76 -10.41 -9.68
C GLN A 593 -23.49 -9.57 -9.58
N LEU A 594 -22.42 -10.11 -8.98
CA LEU A 594 -21.12 -9.44 -8.85
C LEU A 594 -20.38 -9.35 -10.20
N ALA A 595 -20.30 -10.45 -10.95
CA ALA A 595 -19.61 -10.52 -12.25
C ALA A 595 -20.47 -10.00 -13.41
N THR A 596 -21.29 -8.97 -13.17
CA THR A 596 -22.18 -8.38 -14.18
C THR A 596 -22.08 -6.86 -14.15
N PRO A 597 -21.89 -6.18 -15.30
CA PRO A 597 -22.04 -4.74 -15.37
C PRO A 597 -23.50 -4.32 -15.17
N TRP A 598 -23.72 -3.24 -14.43
CA TRP A 598 -25.06 -2.70 -14.17
C TRP A 598 -25.26 -1.36 -14.87
N MET A 599 -26.47 -1.09 -15.35
CA MET A 599 -26.83 0.25 -15.77
C MET A 599 -27.35 1.04 -14.58
N VAL A 600 -26.81 2.24 -14.39
CA VAL A 600 -27.14 3.16 -13.29
C VAL A 600 -27.72 4.45 -13.85
N GLU A 601 -28.87 4.86 -13.33
CA GLU A 601 -29.46 6.19 -13.59
C GLU A 601 -29.13 7.16 -12.44
N GLY A 602 -28.73 8.39 -12.77
CA GLY A 602 -28.48 9.43 -11.78
C GLY A 602 -29.77 10.13 -11.31
N ASP A 603 -29.76 10.67 -10.09
CA ASP A 603 -30.93 11.35 -9.49
C ASP A 603 -31.45 12.54 -10.34
N SER A 604 -30.54 13.21 -11.04
CA SER A 604 -30.85 14.35 -11.92
C SER A 604 -30.83 13.99 -13.41
N GLY A 605 -30.70 12.70 -13.74
CA GLY A 605 -30.53 12.17 -15.09
C GLY A 605 -29.13 11.57 -15.32
N GLY A 606 -28.89 11.15 -16.57
CA GLY A 606 -27.67 10.46 -16.97
C GLY A 606 -27.84 8.95 -16.76
N GLU A 607 -27.29 8.17 -17.70
CA GLU A 607 -27.31 6.72 -17.65
C GLU A 607 -25.90 6.24 -18.01
N ILE A 608 -25.32 5.39 -17.17
CA ILE A 608 -23.93 4.93 -17.29
C ILE A 608 -23.83 3.45 -16.93
N ALA A 609 -22.94 2.71 -17.61
CA ALA A 609 -22.60 1.36 -17.18
C ALA A 609 -21.63 1.41 -16.00
N VAL A 610 -21.85 0.61 -14.97
CA VAL A 610 -20.96 0.50 -13.81
C VAL A 610 -20.52 -0.94 -13.68
N ILE A 611 -19.20 -1.14 -13.63
CA ILE A 611 -18.59 -2.43 -13.30
C ILE A 611 -18.17 -2.39 -11.83
N PHE A 612 -18.28 -3.53 -11.15
CA PHE A 612 -18.00 -3.63 -9.73
C PHE A 612 -16.79 -4.52 -9.49
N ARG A 613 -15.83 -4.00 -8.73
CA ARG A 613 -14.61 -4.67 -8.30
C ARG A 613 -14.96 -5.90 -7.45
N ASP A 614 -14.43 -7.05 -7.82
CA ASP A 614 -14.34 -8.20 -6.90
C ASP A 614 -13.19 -7.90 -5.94
N ARG A 615 -13.53 -7.64 -4.68
CA ARG A 615 -12.55 -7.19 -3.68
C ARG A 615 -11.57 -8.30 -3.33
N VAL A 616 -12.02 -9.55 -3.24
CA VAL A 616 -11.20 -10.69 -2.82
C VAL A 616 -10.02 -10.88 -3.76
N ILE A 617 -10.28 -11.00 -5.07
CA ILE A 617 -9.20 -11.27 -6.02
C ILE A 617 -8.34 -10.02 -6.29
N SER A 618 -8.93 -8.83 -6.21
CA SER A 618 -8.21 -7.57 -6.36
C SER A 618 -7.22 -7.35 -5.20
N ASP A 619 -7.66 -7.55 -3.95
CA ASP A 619 -6.82 -7.43 -2.76
C ASP A 619 -5.73 -8.50 -2.72
N ARG A 620 -6.01 -9.71 -3.21
CA ARG A 620 -4.98 -10.76 -3.33
C ARG A 620 -3.82 -10.32 -4.22
N VAL A 621 -4.11 -9.79 -5.41
CA VAL A 621 -3.08 -9.28 -6.32
C VAL A 621 -2.35 -8.09 -5.69
N ALA A 622 -3.10 -7.12 -5.15
CA ALA A 622 -2.54 -5.88 -4.61
C ALA A 622 -1.63 -6.10 -3.38
N PHE A 623 -2.04 -6.97 -2.45
CA PHE A 623 -1.48 -7.00 -1.10
C PHE A 623 -1.03 -8.38 -0.60
N GLN A 624 -1.48 -9.50 -1.18
CA GLN A 624 -1.22 -10.84 -0.61
C GLN A 624 -0.21 -11.65 -1.43
N TYR A 625 -0.31 -11.62 -2.76
CA TYR A 625 0.48 -12.47 -3.66
C TYR A 625 1.99 -12.21 -3.59
N GLY A 626 2.43 -11.03 -3.16
CA GLY A 626 3.86 -10.74 -3.00
C GLY A 626 4.61 -11.78 -2.18
N SER A 627 3.95 -12.38 -1.18
CA SER A 627 4.52 -13.40 -0.30
C SER A 627 4.64 -14.80 -0.92
N MET A 628 4.11 -15.00 -2.13
CA MET A 628 4.09 -16.28 -2.84
C MET A 628 5.17 -16.32 -3.92
N THR A 629 5.44 -17.50 -4.50
CA THR A 629 6.16 -17.53 -5.78
C THR A 629 5.25 -17.03 -6.90
N PRO A 630 5.81 -16.42 -7.96
CA PRO A 630 5.05 -16.03 -9.16
C PRO A 630 4.07 -17.11 -9.66
N GLU A 631 4.52 -18.35 -9.77
CA GLU A 631 3.75 -19.47 -10.30
C GLU A 631 2.58 -19.85 -9.39
N ALA A 632 2.81 -19.82 -8.06
CA ALA A 632 1.78 -20.12 -7.08
C ALA A 632 0.70 -19.02 -7.06
N ALA A 633 1.11 -17.74 -7.08
CA ALA A 633 0.19 -16.60 -7.13
C ALA A 633 -0.71 -16.62 -8.38
N VAL A 634 -0.12 -16.88 -9.55
CA VAL A 634 -0.88 -16.93 -10.81
C VAL A 634 -1.78 -18.16 -10.88
N SER A 635 -1.39 -19.28 -10.26
CA SER A 635 -2.24 -20.45 -10.14
C SER A 635 -3.45 -20.21 -9.25
N ASP A 636 -3.27 -19.59 -8.08
CA ASP A 636 -4.39 -19.20 -7.21
C ASP A 636 -5.33 -18.23 -7.95
N PHE A 637 -4.77 -17.25 -8.66
CA PHE A 637 -5.55 -16.30 -9.45
C PHE A 637 -6.43 -16.99 -10.49
N LEU A 638 -5.87 -17.88 -11.30
CA LEU A 638 -6.63 -18.57 -12.34
C LEU A 638 -7.65 -19.57 -11.75
N SER A 639 -7.29 -20.25 -10.67
CA SER A 639 -8.21 -21.15 -9.95
C SER A 639 -9.42 -20.40 -9.41
N TYR A 640 -9.21 -19.20 -8.84
CA TYR A 640 -10.31 -18.33 -8.40
C TYR A 640 -11.26 -17.99 -9.56
N LEU A 641 -10.71 -17.59 -10.72
CA LEU A 641 -11.51 -17.27 -11.92
C LEU A 641 -12.29 -18.48 -12.45
N ASP A 642 -11.68 -19.67 -12.46
CA ASP A 642 -12.35 -20.91 -12.84
C ASP A 642 -13.44 -21.31 -11.84
N GLY A 643 -13.25 -20.99 -10.55
CA GLY A 643 -14.27 -21.11 -9.51
C GLY A 643 -15.50 -20.27 -9.82
N ILE A 644 -15.31 -18.96 -10.07
CA ILE A 644 -16.39 -18.05 -10.47
C ILE A 644 -17.09 -18.54 -11.74
N ARG A 645 -16.34 -18.97 -12.75
CA ARG A 645 -16.91 -19.55 -13.97
C ARG A 645 -17.77 -20.79 -13.66
N SER A 646 -17.31 -21.66 -12.76
CA SER A 646 -18.03 -22.87 -12.36
C SER A 646 -19.33 -22.54 -11.62
N ASP A 647 -19.32 -21.51 -10.77
CA ASP A 647 -20.52 -21.05 -10.06
C ASP A 647 -21.57 -20.50 -11.03
N LEU A 648 -21.16 -19.72 -12.03
CA LEU A 648 -22.05 -19.24 -13.09
C LEU A 648 -22.69 -20.39 -13.88
N LEU A 649 -21.88 -21.38 -14.28
CA LEU A 649 -22.38 -22.58 -14.97
C LEU A 649 -23.36 -23.39 -14.10
N ALA A 650 -23.08 -23.51 -12.80
CA ALA A 650 -23.95 -24.19 -11.84
C ALA A 650 -25.28 -23.45 -11.63
N ALA A 651 -25.27 -22.12 -11.70
CA ALA A 651 -26.47 -21.28 -11.70
C ALA A 651 -27.26 -21.36 -13.02
N GLY A 652 -26.66 -21.91 -14.09
CA GLY A 652 -27.26 -22.04 -15.41
C GLY A 652 -27.10 -20.80 -16.29
N GLU A 653 -26.16 -19.92 -15.93
CA GLU A 653 -25.76 -18.75 -16.70
C GLU A 653 -24.70 -19.11 -17.75
N ASP A 654 -24.49 -18.23 -18.73
CA ASP A 654 -23.40 -18.32 -19.72
C ASP A 654 -22.26 -17.39 -19.28
N PRO A 655 -21.12 -17.91 -18.78
CA PRO A 655 -20.00 -17.08 -18.33
C PRO A 655 -19.46 -16.09 -19.38
N SER A 656 -19.68 -16.34 -20.67
CA SER A 656 -19.27 -15.43 -21.75
C SER A 656 -20.12 -14.15 -21.82
N GLU A 657 -21.27 -14.13 -21.15
CA GLU A 657 -22.16 -12.98 -20.95
C GLU A 657 -21.89 -12.22 -19.63
N HIS A 658 -20.90 -12.66 -18.84
CA HIS A 658 -20.48 -12.04 -17.58
C HIS A 658 -19.09 -11.39 -17.69
N LEU A 659 -18.83 -10.42 -16.80
CA LEU A 659 -17.57 -9.69 -16.68
C LEU A 659 -17.17 -9.60 -15.20
N LEU A 660 -16.13 -10.33 -14.81
CA LEU A 660 -15.50 -10.16 -13.51
C LEU A 660 -14.50 -8.99 -13.56
N THR A 661 -14.52 -8.11 -12.57
CA THR A 661 -13.63 -6.93 -12.55
C THR A 661 -12.57 -7.10 -11.47
N VAL A 662 -11.32 -7.00 -11.87
CA VAL A 662 -10.15 -6.92 -10.98
C VAL A 662 -9.61 -5.50 -11.07
N ALA A 663 -9.81 -4.70 -10.03
CA ALA A 663 -9.50 -3.26 -10.02
C ALA A 663 -8.60 -2.92 -8.83
N MET A 664 -7.49 -2.23 -9.08
CA MET A 664 -6.48 -1.94 -8.05
C MET A 664 -5.58 -0.77 -8.46
N ASP A 665 -4.88 -0.18 -7.49
CA ASP A 665 -3.75 0.72 -7.77
C ASP A 665 -2.69 0.02 -8.62
N GLY A 666 -2.19 0.74 -9.61
CA GLY A 666 -1.36 0.20 -10.68
C GLY A 666 0.02 -0.24 -10.23
N GLU A 667 0.50 0.30 -9.12
CA GLU A 667 1.87 0.14 -8.61
C GLU A 667 1.99 -0.71 -7.33
N ASN A 668 0.93 -0.86 -6.53
CA ASN A 668 1.01 -1.46 -5.18
C ASN A 668 1.62 -2.87 -5.22
N TRP A 669 1.14 -3.72 -6.13
CA TRP A 669 1.62 -5.09 -6.25
C TRP A 669 3.08 -5.20 -6.76
N MET A 670 3.63 -4.14 -7.36
CA MET A 670 5.03 -4.10 -7.82
C MET A 670 6.00 -3.73 -6.71
N PHE A 671 5.73 -2.64 -5.99
CA PHE A 671 6.68 -2.08 -5.03
C PHE A 671 6.24 -2.14 -3.55
N MET A 672 4.94 -2.24 -3.26
CA MET A 672 4.44 -2.39 -1.89
C MET A 672 4.33 -3.86 -1.45
N SER A 673 4.51 -4.80 -2.38
CA SER A 673 4.50 -6.24 -2.10
C SER A 673 5.92 -6.80 -2.00
N GLU A 674 6.07 -7.97 -1.37
CA GLU A 674 7.36 -8.68 -1.27
C GLU A 674 7.98 -9.03 -2.65
N PHE A 675 7.19 -9.01 -3.74
CA PHE A 675 7.74 -9.15 -5.09
C PHE A 675 8.73 -8.05 -5.46
N GLN A 676 8.67 -6.89 -4.80
CA GLN A 676 9.63 -5.80 -4.99
C GLN A 676 11.08 -6.25 -4.73
N HIS A 677 11.27 -7.28 -3.90
CA HIS A 677 12.58 -7.82 -3.53
C HIS A 677 13.11 -8.84 -4.54
N THR A 678 12.28 -9.25 -5.50
CA THR A 678 12.58 -10.25 -6.53
C THR A 678 12.45 -9.63 -7.92
N ASP A 679 13.46 -8.84 -8.29
CA ASP A 679 13.56 -8.18 -9.60
C ASP A 679 12.32 -7.31 -9.92
N ASN A 680 11.88 -6.50 -8.94
CA ASN A 680 10.77 -5.55 -9.03
C ASN A 680 9.45 -6.14 -9.58
N ALA A 681 9.07 -7.34 -9.13
CA ALA A 681 7.89 -8.08 -9.56
C ALA A 681 7.81 -8.48 -11.05
N ARG A 682 8.80 -8.15 -11.89
CA ARG A 682 8.76 -8.50 -13.33
C ARG A 682 8.57 -9.99 -13.60
N PRO A 683 9.18 -10.93 -12.84
CA PRO A 683 8.90 -12.36 -13.00
C PRO A 683 7.41 -12.71 -12.82
N PHE A 684 6.74 -12.10 -11.84
CA PHE A 684 5.29 -12.28 -11.61
C PHE A 684 4.46 -11.74 -12.78
N VAL A 685 4.78 -10.56 -13.32
CA VAL A 685 4.04 -9.98 -14.47
C VAL A 685 4.15 -10.85 -15.71
N HIS A 686 5.36 -11.32 -16.01
CA HIS A 686 5.61 -12.22 -17.12
C HIS A 686 4.81 -13.51 -16.99
N GLU A 687 4.81 -14.13 -15.81
CA GLU A 687 4.04 -15.34 -15.54
C GLU A 687 2.53 -15.09 -15.66
N TRP A 688 2.03 -14.00 -15.06
CA TRP A 688 0.62 -13.67 -15.04
C TRP A 688 0.06 -13.40 -16.44
N TYR A 689 0.71 -12.53 -17.21
CA TYR A 689 0.25 -12.19 -18.56
C TYR A 689 0.42 -13.35 -19.55
N SER A 690 1.48 -14.15 -19.44
CA SER A 690 1.68 -15.36 -20.24
C SER A 690 0.56 -16.38 -20.01
N ARG A 691 0.21 -16.63 -18.74
CA ARG A 691 -0.83 -17.60 -18.41
C ARG A 691 -2.23 -17.08 -18.71
N LEU A 692 -2.51 -15.79 -18.53
CA LEU A 692 -3.78 -15.19 -18.97
C LEU A 692 -3.98 -15.30 -20.49
N GLU A 693 -2.92 -15.05 -21.28
CA GLU A 693 -2.97 -15.18 -22.73
C GLU A 693 -3.32 -16.63 -23.14
N SER A 694 -2.68 -17.60 -22.48
CA SER A 694 -2.81 -19.01 -22.81
C SER A 694 -3.99 -19.74 -22.14
N HIS A 695 -4.61 -19.19 -21.09
CA HIS A 695 -5.67 -19.92 -20.35
C HIS A 695 -6.93 -20.14 -21.18
N PRO A 696 -7.50 -21.36 -21.31
CA PRO A 696 -8.61 -21.63 -22.22
C PRO A 696 -9.96 -21.07 -21.75
N THR A 697 -10.20 -20.97 -20.46
CA THR A 697 -11.52 -20.61 -19.88
C THR A 697 -11.62 -19.16 -19.43
N VAL A 698 -10.56 -18.37 -19.62
CA VAL A 698 -10.48 -16.97 -19.20
C VAL A 698 -10.12 -16.09 -20.39
N VAL A 699 -10.89 -15.03 -20.62
CA VAL A 699 -10.62 -14.02 -21.63
C VAL A 699 -10.44 -12.69 -20.93
N THR A 700 -9.24 -12.11 -21.00
CA THR A 700 -9.06 -10.72 -20.58
C THR A 700 -9.65 -9.79 -21.65
N THR A 701 -10.41 -8.80 -21.21
CA THR A 701 -11.07 -7.85 -22.11
C THR A 701 -11.17 -6.46 -21.48
N THR A 702 -11.26 -5.43 -22.31
CA THR A 702 -11.55 -4.08 -21.79
C THR A 702 -13.04 -3.89 -21.55
N PRO A 703 -13.46 -3.07 -20.56
CA PRO A 703 -14.88 -2.83 -20.31
C PRO A 703 -15.63 -2.30 -21.52
N SER A 704 -15.04 -1.39 -22.32
CA SER A 704 -15.68 -0.94 -23.56
C SER A 704 -15.87 -2.08 -24.56
N ALA A 705 -14.87 -2.95 -24.76
CA ALA A 705 -14.99 -4.09 -25.67
C ALA A 705 -16.07 -5.09 -25.22
N PHE A 706 -16.23 -5.29 -23.91
CA PHE A 706 -17.32 -6.11 -23.37
C PHE A 706 -18.69 -5.46 -23.62
N LEU A 707 -18.85 -4.16 -23.34
CA LEU A 707 -20.10 -3.43 -23.53
C LEU A 707 -20.55 -3.37 -25.00
N GLU A 708 -19.62 -3.43 -25.96
CA GLU A 708 -19.92 -3.53 -27.40
C GLU A 708 -20.68 -4.81 -27.78
N LYS A 709 -20.69 -5.85 -26.92
CA LYS A 709 -21.54 -7.04 -27.10
C LYS A 709 -23.04 -6.71 -27.03
N ASN A 710 -23.42 -5.55 -26.50
CA ASN A 710 -24.80 -5.05 -26.38
C ASN A 710 -25.73 -6.05 -25.66
N LEU A 711 -25.23 -6.65 -24.58
CA LEU A 711 -26.01 -7.49 -23.69
C LEU A 711 -27.09 -6.66 -22.97
N THR A 712 -28.15 -7.33 -22.51
CA THR A 712 -29.18 -6.67 -21.71
C THR A 712 -28.72 -6.61 -20.26
N LEU A 713 -28.20 -5.46 -19.84
CA LEU A 713 -27.69 -5.27 -18.49
C LEU A 713 -28.82 -5.05 -17.47
N PRO A 714 -28.68 -5.56 -16.23
CA PRO A 714 -29.59 -5.25 -15.14
C PRO A 714 -29.46 -3.78 -14.70
N GLN A 715 -30.44 -3.30 -13.94
CA GLN A 715 -30.61 -1.89 -13.61
C GLN A 715 -30.48 -1.65 -12.10
N ILE A 716 -29.78 -0.60 -11.73
CA ILE A 716 -29.74 -0.02 -10.39
C ILE A 716 -30.58 1.26 -10.41
N GLU A 717 -31.61 1.34 -9.56
CA GLU A 717 -32.46 2.52 -9.40
C GLU A 717 -31.77 3.61 -8.56
N THR A 718 -30.98 3.20 -7.56
CA THR A 718 -30.18 4.12 -6.76
C THR A 718 -28.87 3.45 -6.39
N ILE A 719 -27.77 3.99 -6.89
CA ILE A 719 -26.42 3.54 -6.53
C ILE A 719 -26.10 3.94 -5.08
N GLY A 720 -25.39 3.07 -4.36
CA GLY A 720 -24.84 3.37 -3.04
C GLY A 720 -23.96 4.63 -3.06
N THR A 721 -23.80 5.26 -1.91
CA THR A 721 -22.82 6.34 -1.71
C THR A 721 -21.70 5.84 -0.81
N GLY A 722 -20.46 5.97 -1.27
CA GLY A 722 -19.26 5.47 -0.58
C GLY A 722 -18.08 5.35 -1.55
N SER A 723 -16.98 4.76 -1.07
CA SER A 723 -15.75 4.46 -1.81
C SER A 723 -15.39 2.96 -1.74
N TRP A 724 -14.28 2.56 -2.34
CA TRP A 724 -13.71 1.22 -2.13
C TRP A 724 -13.15 0.96 -0.72
N ILE A 725 -13.01 2.00 0.11
CA ILE A 725 -12.57 1.87 1.50
C ILE A 725 -13.79 1.79 2.41
N ASP A 726 -14.06 0.59 2.93
CA ASP A 726 -15.18 0.24 3.82
C ASP A 726 -16.59 0.59 3.26
N GLY A 727 -16.68 0.93 1.98
CA GLY A 727 -17.90 1.42 1.37
C GLY A 727 -18.37 2.76 1.94
N THR A 728 -17.52 3.56 2.60
CA THR A 728 -17.90 4.83 3.24
C THR A 728 -17.16 6.03 2.62
N LEU A 729 -17.30 7.22 3.20
CA LEU A 729 -16.49 8.39 2.85
C LEU A 729 -15.65 8.85 4.05
N SER A 730 -15.60 8.06 5.13
CA SER A 730 -15.06 8.46 6.42
C SER A 730 -13.53 8.66 6.39
N THR A 731 -12.79 7.97 5.53
CA THR A 731 -11.34 8.17 5.35
C THR A 731 -10.95 9.60 4.90
N TRP A 732 -11.89 10.39 4.36
CA TRP A 732 -11.60 11.76 3.89
C TRP A 732 -12.46 12.83 4.58
N ALA A 733 -13.30 12.44 5.54
CA ALA A 733 -14.25 13.34 6.20
C ALA A 733 -14.67 12.91 7.63
N GLY A 734 -14.15 11.81 8.15
CA GLY A 734 -14.55 11.13 9.38
C GLY A 734 -13.77 11.58 10.61
N GLU A 735 -12.54 12.06 10.45
CA GLU A 735 -11.71 12.54 11.55
C GLU A 735 -11.58 14.06 11.63
N ALA A 736 -11.19 14.54 12.82
CA ALA A 736 -11.19 15.96 13.14
C ALA A 736 -10.24 16.79 12.26
N ASP A 737 -9.09 16.22 11.89
CA ASP A 737 -8.08 16.89 11.08
C ASP A 737 -8.61 17.10 9.63
N GLU A 738 -9.27 16.09 9.05
CA GLU A 738 -9.95 16.19 7.76
C GLU A 738 -11.06 17.24 7.78
N SER A 739 -11.94 17.20 8.79
CA SER A 739 -13.03 18.17 8.94
C SER A 739 -12.53 19.61 9.02
N LEU A 740 -11.42 19.86 9.73
CA LEU A 740 -10.79 21.17 9.78
C LEU A 740 -10.18 21.59 8.44
N ALA A 741 -9.55 20.66 7.72
CA ALA A 741 -9.03 20.92 6.38
C ALA A 741 -10.16 21.33 5.43
N TRP A 742 -11.31 20.62 5.46
CA TRP A 742 -12.50 20.98 4.71
C TRP A 742 -13.05 22.36 5.09
N GLN A 743 -13.14 22.69 6.39
CA GLN A 743 -13.58 24.02 6.81
C GLN A 743 -12.67 25.15 6.28
N ARG A 744 -11.36 24.92 6.24
CA ARG A 744 -10.37 25.86 5.69
C ARG A 744 -10.49 25.99 4.16
N LEU A 745 -10.75 24.90 3.46
CA LEU A 745 -11.04 24.92 2.03
C LEU A 745 -12.31 25.73 1.73
N VAL A 746 -13.38 25.51 2.51
CA VAL A 746 -14.64 26.26 2.41
C VAL A 746 -14.41 27.77 2.64
N GLU A 747 -13.61 28.14 3.64
CA GLU A 747 -13.26 29.54 3.91
C GLU A 747 -12.53 30.17 2.70
N ALA A 748 -11.53 29.49 2.16
CA ALA A 748 -10.77 29.96 1.00
C ALA A 748 -11.62 30.08 -0.27
N ARG A 749 -12.48 29.09 -0.54
CA ARG A 749 -13.41 29.12 -1.67
C ARG A 749 -14.40 30.27 -1.55
N THR A 750 -14.96 30.49 -0.37
CA THR A 750 -15.90 31.59 -0.12
C THR A 750 -15.24 32.94 -0.41
N ALA A 751 -14.02 33.15 0.08
CA ALA A 751 -13.26 34.36 -0.19
C ALA A 751 -12.97 34.56 -1.68
N LEU A 752 -12.64 33.50 -2.42
CA LEU A 752 -12.42 33.55 -3.87
C LEU A 752 -13.70 33.92 -4.63
N VAL A 753 -14.82 33.24 -4.34
CA VAL A 753 -16.11 33.50 -5.00
C VAL A 753 -16.61 34.91 -4.73
N ASP A 754 -16.53 35.39 -3.48
CA ASP A 754 -16.91 36.76 -3.12
C ASP A 754 -16.04 37.79 -3.85
N PHE A 755 -14.72 37.54 -3.93
CA PHE A 755 -13.80 38.42 -4.65
C PHE A 755 -14.10 38.45 -6.16
N GLU A 756 -14.32 37.31 -6.80
CA GLU A 756 -14.63 37.20 -8.23
C GLU A 756 -15.96 37.91 -8.56
N ALA A 757 -16.97 37.79 -7.70
CA ALA A 757 -18.25 38.47 -7.88
C ALA A 757 -18.09 40.00 -7.96
N GLU A 758 -17.13 40.57 -7.23
CA GLU A 758 -16.78 41.99 -7.28
C GLU A 758 -15.76 42.34 -8.38
N ASN A 759 -14.89 41.39 -8.76
CA ASN A 759 -13.73 41.60 -9.62
C ASN A 759 -13.59 40.50 -10.72
N PRO A 760 -14.57 40.32 -11.62
CA PRO A 760 -14.63 39.17 -12.53
C PRO A 760 -13.53 39.13 -13.61
N ASP A 761 -12.84 40.25 -13.84
CA ASP A 761 -11.75 40.37 -14.83
C ASP A 761 -10.35 40.41 -14.16
N ALA A 762 -10.24 40.05 -12.88
CA ALA A 762 -8.98 40.07 -12.16
C ALA A 762 -8.00 39.02 -12.72
N SER A 763 -6.77 39.43 -13.02
CA SER A 763 -5.78 38.58 -13.69
C SER A 763 -5.28 37.39 -12.86
N GLY A 764 -5.59 37.35 -11.56
CA GLY A 764 -5.19 36.27 -10.65
C GLY A 764 -6.22 35.15 -10.51
N LEU A 765 -7.42 35.30 -11.09
CA LEU A 765 -8.51 34.34 -10.90
C LEU A 765 -8.14 32.93 -11.38
N ASP A 766 -7.50 32.79 -12.55
CA ASP A 766 -7.13 31.48 -13.09
C ASP A 766 -6.21 30.71 -12.13
N LEU A 767 -5.19 31.39 -11.58
CA LEU A 767 -4.25 30.80 -10.62
C LEU A 767 -4.92 30.47 -9.28
N ALA A 768 -5.88 31.30 -8.85
CA ALA A 768 -6.62 31.08 -7.61
C ALA A 768 -7.58 29.89 -7.73
N TRP A 769 -8.31 29.77 -8.84
CA TRP A 769 -9.17 28.62 -9.12
C TRP A 769 -8.37 27.33 -9.31
N GLU A 770 -7.25 27.37 -10.02
CA GLU A 770 -6.35 26.21 -10.14
C GLU A 770 -5.85 25.76 -8.75
N SER A 771 -5.44 26.70 -7.89
CA SER A 771 -4.99 26.37 -6.53
C SER A 771 -6.10 25.82 -5.65
N LEU A 772 -7.34 26.26 -5.84
CA LEU A 772 -8.52 25.67 -5.18
C LEU A 772 -8.72 24.23 -5.63
N TYR A 773 -8.72 23.97 -6.93
CA TYR A 773 -8.91 22.62 -7.47
C TYR A 773 -7.81 21.65 -7.03
N ILE A 774 -6.56 22.12 -6.90
CA ILE A 774 -5.50 21.30 -6.31
C ILE A 774 -5.85 20.94 -4.85
N ALA A 775 -6.28 21.91 -4.04
CA ALA A 775 -6.63 21.71 -2.62
C ALA A 775 -7.91 20.87 -2.40
N GLU A 776 -8.68 20.57 -3.46
CA GLU A 776 -9.82 19.64 -3.41
C GLU A 776 -9.42 18.16 -3.56
N GLY A 777 -8.17 17.86 -3.94
CA GLY A 777 -7.70 16.48 -4.13
C GLY A 777 -7.80 15.62 -2.88
N SER A 778 -8.12 14.32 -3.07
CA SER A 778 -8.33 13.38 -1.96
C SER A 778 -7.07 13.16 -1.13
N ASP A 779 -5.90 13.21 -1.76
CA ASP A 779 -4.60 12.90 -1.14
C ASP A 779 -4.32 13.74 0.12
N TRP A 780 -4.77 15.00 0.17
CA TRP A 780 -4.58 15.84 1.36
C TRP A 780 -5.34 15.30 2.56
N TYR A 781 -6.55 14.80 2.33
CA TYR A 781 -7.44 14.29 3.37
C TYR A 781 -7.08 12.86 3.75
N TRP A 782 -6.53 12.08 2.82
CA TRP A 782 -6.01 10.73 3.09
C TRP A 782 -4.89 10.73 4.14
N TRP A 783 -3.98 11.71 4.10
CA TRP A 783 -2.88 11.82 5.07
C TRP A 783 -3.24 12.60 6.34
N TYR A 784 -4.44 13.17 6.43
CA TYR A 784 -4.93 13.74 7.67
C TYR A 784 -5.66 12.66 8.46
N GLY A 785 -5.50 12.66 9.78
CA GLY A 785 -6.11 11.66 10.65
C GLY A 785 -5.09 10.70 11.24
N LEU A 786 -5.58 9.60 11.81
CA LEU A 786 -4.81 8.56 12.47
C LEU A 786 -4.85 7.23 11.73
N ASP A 787 -5.75 7.09 10.79
CA ASP A 787 -5.93 5.90 9.98
C ASP A 787 -4.80 5.71 8.97
N GLN A 788 -4.08 6.78 8.59
CA GLN A 788 -2.93 6.75 7.69
C GLN A 788 -1.70 7.46 8.27
N ASP A 789 -0.50 7.04 7.87
CA ASP A 789 0.78 7.69 8.19
C ASP A 789 1.68 7.65 6.95
N SER A 790 2.06 8.82 6.43
CA SER A 790 2.97 8.93 5.28
C SER A 790 4.45 8.84 5.67
N GLY A 791 4.75 8.88 6.97
CA GLY A 791 6.07 9.11 7.56
C GLY A 791 6.54 10.57 7.49
N TYR A 792 5.77 11.46 6.84
CA TYR A 792 6.09 12.86 6.53
C TYR A 792 4.84 13.78 6.53
N ASP A 793 3.87 13.53 7.41
CA ASP A 793 2.55 14.19 7.40
C ASP A 793 2.63 15.72 7.50
N GLU A 794 3.67 16.27 8.14
CA GLU A 794 3.87 17.71 8.22
C GLU A 794 4.13 18.34 6.84
N MET A 795 4.78 17.61 5.93
CA MET A 795 5.01 18.07 4.56
C MET A 795 3.69 18.17 3.79
N TRP A 796 2.79 17.19 3.97
CA TRP A 796 1.46 17.18 3.36
C TRP A 796 0.60 18.36 3.85
N ASP A 797 0.59 18.62 5.16
CA ASP A 797 -0.10 19.77 5.74
C ASP A 797 0.45 21.10 5.20
N VAL A 798 1.77 21.22 5.09
CA VAL A 798 2.43 22.41 4.52
C VAL A 798 2.02 22.60 3.05
N LEU A 799 2.07 21.55 2.24
CA LEU A 799 1.76 21.65 0.81
C LEU A 799 0.28 22.00 0.57
N PHE A 800 -0.65 21.38 1.30
CA PHE A 800 -2.07 21.75 1.30
C PHE A 800 -2.26 23.24 1.63
N LYS A 801 -1.64 23.73 2.71
CA LYS A 801 -1.73 25.14 3.12
C LYS A 801 -1.04 26.10 2.14
N VAL A 802 0.00 25.65 1.43
CA VAL A 802 0.60 26.40 0.33
C VAL A 802 -0.43 26.65 -0.77
N HIS A 803 -1.20 25.63 -1.16
CA HIS A 803 -2.27 25.79 -2.15
C HIS A 803 -3.38 26.72 -1.66
N LEU A 804 -3.83 26.57 -0.41
CA LEU A 804 -4.78 27.52 0.18
C LEU A 804 -4.23 28.96 0.18
N SER A 805 -2.96 29.14 0.54
CA SER A 805 -2.30 30.47 0.55
C SER A 805 -2.22 31.08 -0.84
N ASN A 806 -2.01 30.26 -1.87
CA ASN A 806 -1.95 30.72 -3.26
C ASN A 806 -3.29 31.29 -3.74
N ILE A 807 -4.42 30.74 -3.28
CA ILE A 807 -5.75 31.29 -3.57
C ILE A 807 -5.79 32.77 -3.18
N TYR A 808 -5.51 33.10 -1.91
CA TYR A 808 -5.53 34.47 -1.40
C TYR A 808 -4.48 35.36 -2.06
N ARG A 809 -3.23 34.87 -2.20
CA ARG A 809 -2.12 35.65 -2.78
C ARG A 809 -2.38 36.01 -4.24
N ALA A 810 -2.93 35.08 -5.03
CA ALA A 810 -3.21 35.30 -6.45
C ALA A 810 -4.22 36.45 -6.68
N ILE A 811 -5.21 36.58 -5.80
CA ILE A 811 -6.22 37.65 -5.83
C ILE A 811 -5.87 38.87 -4.95
N ASN A 812 -4.68 38.90 -4.32
CA ASN A 812 -4.21 39.94 -3.42
C ASN A 812 -5.11 40.19 -2.20
N LEU A 813 -5.65 39.13 -1.60
CA LEU A 813 -6.25 39.17 -0.27
C LEU A 813 -5.21 38.87 0.81
N ASP A 814 -5.44 39.41 2.01
CA ASP A 814 -4.65 39.08 3.19
C ASP A 814 -4.88 37.62 3.58
N LEU A 815 -3.81 36.96 4.03
CA LEU A 815 -3.89 35.56 4.47
C LEU A 815 -4.61 35.48 5.82
N PRO A 816 -5.51 34.49 6.00
CA PRO A 816 -5.92 34.06 7.34
C PRO A 816 -4.70 33.74 8.21
N PRO A 817 -4.75 33.94 9.54
CA PRO A 817 -3.58 33.74 10.41
C PRO A 817 -2.95 32.36 10.32
N TYR A 818 -3.77 31.32 10.18
CA TYR A 818 -3.30 29.93 10.06
C TYR A 818 -2.49 29.67 8.77
N LEU A 819 -2.51 30.61 7.81
CA LEU A 819 -1.73 30.57 6.56
C LEU A 819 -0.60 31.60 6.53
N GLN A 820 -0.53 32.52 7.50
CA GLN A 820 0.55 33.52 7.54
C GLN A 820 1.89 32.92 7.97
N ASP A 821 1.83 31.87 8.79
CA ASP A 821 2.99 31.14 9.27
C ASP A 821 2.74 29.65 9.01
N LEU A 822 3.23 29.18 7.86
CA LEU A 822 3.05 27.78 7.42
C LEU A 822 3.85 26.81 8.27
N TRP A 823 5.05 27.24 8.72
CA TRP A 823 5.93 26.52 9.62
C TRP A 823 7.04 27.46 10.12
N THR A 824 7.19 27.61 11.43
CA THR A 824 8.32 28.33 12.06
C THR A 824 9.10 27.41 12.97
N ASN A 825 10.42 27.33 12.80
CA ASN A 825 11.30 26.61 13.71
C ASN A 825 11.30 27.29 15.10
N PRO A 826 11.38 26.52 16.20
CA PRO A 826 11.41 27.11 17.52
C PRO A 826 12.64 27.99 17.73
N ALA A 827 12.49 29.02 18.57
CA ALA A 827 13.61 29.82 19.01
C ALA A 827 14.59 28.95 19.81
N LEU A 828 15.88 29.06 19.48
CA LEU A 828 16.93 28.50 20.33
C LEU A 828 17.13 29.41 21.55
N PRO A 829 17.23 28.85 22.76
CA PRO A 829 17.54 29.65 23.93
C PRO A 829 18.99 30.16 23.88
N ASP A 830 19.23 31.32 24.48
CA ASP A 830 20.59 31.85 24.71
C ASP A 830 21.35 30.97 25.71
N GLU A 831 20.63 30.47 26.72
CA GLU A 831 21.11 29.47 27.67
C GLU A 831 20.09 28.33 27.75
N ALA A 832 20.49 27.09 27.47
CA ALA A 832 19.58 25.95 27.53
C ALA A 832 19.28 25.52 28.96
N ALA A 833 18.08 24.98 29.19
CA ALA A 833 17.72 24.38 30.47
C ALA A 833 18.69 23.23 30.80
N SER A 834 19.17 23.19 32.05
CA SER A 834 20.22 22.25 32.47
C SER A 834 19.95 21.55 33.81
N ALA A 835 18.89 21.93 34.53
CA ALA A 835 18.48 21.28 35.77
C ALA A 835 16.99 21.54 36.07
N ILE A 836 16.44 20.73 36.97
CA ILE A 836 15.16 21.01 37.65
C ILE A 836 15.34 22.21 38.59
N ILE A 837 14.35 23.11 38.62
CA ILE A 837 14.34 24.28 39.51
C ILE A 837 13.06 24.33 40.35
N GLU A 838 13.16 24.93 41.54
CA GLU A 838 12.02 25.18 42.45
C GLU A 838 12.11 26.63 42.99
N PRO A 839 11.92 27.66 42.13
CA PRO A 839 12.03 29.05 42.54
C PRO A 839 10.91 29.43 43.53
N MET A 840 11.19 30.39 44.40
CA MET A 840 10.20 30.98 45.29
C MET A 840 9.41 32.04 44.52
N ILE A 841 8.10 31.83 44.38
CA ILE A 841 7.23 32.76 43.66
C ILE A 841 6.91 33.97 44.54
N ASP A 842 7.78 34.98 44.52
CA ASP A 842 7.63 36.21 45.29
C ASP A 842 7.84 37.51 44.49
N GLY A 843 8.16 37.39 43.20
CA GLY A 843 8.35 38.52 42.28
C GLY A 843 9.76 39.11 42.33
N ILE A 844 10.71 38.45 43.01
CA ILE A 844 12.09 38.89 43.18
C ILE A 844 13.04 37.77 42.77
N ALA A 845 13.73 37.90 41.64
CA ALA A 845 14.68 36.89 41.20
C ALA A 845 16.04 37.00 41.92
N LEU A 846 16.24 36.21 42.97
CA LEU A 846 17.50 36.20 43.71
C LEU A 846 18.62 35.45 42.96
N PRO A 847 19.90 35.82 43.14
CA PRO A 847 21.01 35.11 42.52
C PRO A 847 21.02 33.62 42.88
N GLY A 848 21.03 32.75 41.88
CA GLY A 848 21.06 31.29 42.04
C GLY A 848 19.69 30.60 42.03
N GLU A 849 18.60 31.35 42.07
CA GLU A 849 17.23 30.81 42.16
C GLU A 849 16.73 30.23 40.83
N TRP A 850 17.08 30.90 39.74
CA TRP A 850 16.76 30.52 38.37
C TRP A 850 17.93 29.83 37.66
N ASP A 851 19.01 29.47 38.39
CA ASP A 851 20.14 28.73 37.81
C ASP A 851 19.67 27.37 37.30
N GLY A 852 19.72 27.16 35.98
CA GLY A 852 19.30 25.91 35.34
C GLY A 852 18.07 26.03 34.44
N SER A 853 17.37 27.18 34.42
CA SER A 853 16.33 27.49 33.44
C SER A 853 16.89 27.75 32.05
N ALA A 854 16.08 27.53 31.02
CA ALA A 854 16.34 28.08 29.70
C ALA A 854 16.10 29.60 29.70
N VAL A 855 16.94 30.36 28.99
CA VAL A 855 16.89 31.83 28.94
C VAL A 855 16.74 32.30 27.50
N TYR A 856 15.80 33.21 27.27
CA TYR A 856 15.56 33.88 26.00
C TYR A 856 15.61 35.39 26.21
N THR A 857 16.56 36.06 25.56
CA THR A 857 16.66 37.51 25.58
C THR A 857 15.72 38.11 24.55
N ALA A 858 14.96 39.15 24.92
CA ALA A 858 13.94 39.77 24.07
C ALA A 858 14.42 41.06 23.37
N ASP A 859 15.73 41.22 23.16
CA ASP A 859 16.37 42.43 22.58
C ASP A 859 15.95 42.82 21.14
N SER A 860 15.16 41.98 20.47
CA SER A 860 14.86 42.10 19.03
C SER A 860 13.68 43.02 18.71
N VAL A 861 12.76 43.19 19.64
CA VAL A 861 11.57 44.05 19.56
C VAL A 861 11.64 45.00 20.76
N ASN A 862 11.06 46.19 20.65
CA ASN A 862 10.95 47.09 21.80
C ASN A 862 9.48 47.34 22.10
N GLY A 863 8.98 46.77 23.20
CA GLY A 863 7.64 46.94 23.75
C GLY A 863 7.39 48.26 24.47
N GLY A 864 8.31 49.22 24.37
CA GLY A 864 8.16 50.56 24.95
C GLY A 864 8.07 50.53 26.47
N ASP A 865 6.90 50.87 27.03
CA ASP A 865 6.68 50.92 28.48
C ASP A 865 6.41 49.53 29.10
N LEU A 866 6.00 48.55 28.29
CA LEU A 866 5.80 47.14 28.67
C LEU A 866 6.84 46.22 28.00
N ASP A 867 8.05 46.75 27.76
CA ASP A 867 9.19 46.03 27.19
C ASP A 867 9.53 44.78 28.01
N ILE A 868 9.67 43.64 27.34
CA ILE A 868 10.16 42.40 27.91
C ILE A 868 11.67 42.39 27.72
N GLU A 869 12.45 42.36 28.80
CA GLU A 869 13.91 42.27 28.74
C GLU A 869 14.36 40.82 28.49
N SER A 870 13.79 39.87 29.25
CA SER A 870 14.08 38.45 29.09
C SER A 870 12.95 37.56 29.61
N PHE A 871 12.94 36.34 29.12
CA PHE A 871 11.99 35.30 29.48
C PHE A 871 12.73 34.01 29.84
N HIS A 872 12.39 33.42 30.98
CA HIS A 872 13.06 32.25 31.56
C HIS A 872 12.07 31.11 31.71
N LEU A 873 12.49 29.89 31.33
CA LEU A 873 11.71 28.67 31.38
C LEU A 873 12.41 27.61 32.23
N GLY A 874 11.77 27.18 33.32
CA GLY A 874 12.24 26.05 34.11
C GLY A 874 11.09 25.13 34.51
N TYR A 875 11.40 23.99 35.11
CA TYR A 875 10.39 23.00 35.47
C TYR A 875 10.84 22.17 36.67
N ASP A 876 9.86 21.61 37.40
CA ASP A 876 10.01 20.49 38.32
C ASP A 876 9.13 19.31 37.88
N ALA A 877 8.99 18.26 38.70
CA ALA A 877 8.19 17.08 38.35
C ALA A 877 6.67 17.32 38.25
N SER A 878 6.19 18.55 38.48
CA SER A 878 4.76 18.87 38.52
C SER A 878 4.40 20.26 37.97
N ASN A 879 5.35 21.19 37.87
CA ASN A 879 5.11 22.59 37.57
C ASN A 879 6.08 23.08 36.50
N LEU A 880 5.55 23.89 35.60
CA LEU A 880 6.31 24.77 34.73
C LEU A 880 6.48 26.10 35.47
N TYR A 881 7.72 26.57 35.51
CA TYR A 881 8.09 27.86 36.08
C TYR A 881 8.47 28.81 34.96
N ILE A 882 7.81 29.97 34.96
CA ILE A 882 8.07 31.02 33.97
C ILE A 882 8.42 32.30 34.70
N ARG A 883 9.52 32.94 34.28
CA ARG A 883 9.84 34.30 34.71
C ARG A 883 9.92 35.23 33.51
N VAL A 884 9.34 36.41 33.67
CA VAL A 884 9.34 37.48 32.69
C VAL A 884 9.93 38.72 33.35
N ASP A 885 11.05 39.18 32.81
CA ASP A 885 11.70 40.41 33.21
C ASP A 885 11.09 41.56 32.41
N MET A 886 10.29 42.38 33.06
CA MET A 886 9.71 43.60 32.48
C MET A 886 9.48 44.62 33.60
N ASN A 887 9.07 45.84 33.25
CA ASN A 887 8.79 46.87 34.25
C ASN A 887 7.82 46.41 35.34
N GLY A 888 8.26 46.51 36.60
CA GLY A 888 7.49 46.09 37.77
C GLY A 888 6.20 46.90 38.00
N PRO A 889 5.22 46.38 38.76
CA PRO A 889 3.90 46.99 38.93
C PRO A 889 3.92 48.44 39.42
N ASP A 890 4.87 48.80 40.29
CA ASP A 890 5.03 50.18 40.79
C ASP A 890 5.39 51.17 39.67
N ILE A 891 6.24 50.75 38.73
CA ILE A 891 6.60 51.55 37.56
C ILE A 891 5.37 51.67 36.65
N LEU A 892 4.71 50.55 36.34
CA LEU A 892 3.52 50.53 35.48
C LEU A 892 2.39 51.42 35.99
N ASN A 893 2.07 51.32 37.29
CA ASN A 893 1.08 52.17 37.95
C ASN A 893 1.44 53.68 37.89
N SER A 894 2.73 54.00 37.81
CA SER A 894 3.22 55.38 37.75
C SER A 894 3.15 56.00 36.35
N LEU A 895 3.04 55.18 35.29
CA LEU A 895 2.93 55.63 33.91
C LEU A 895 1.61 56.35 33.64
N ASN A 896 0.60 56.16 34.51
CA ASN A 896 -0.68 56.88 34.52
C ASN A 896 -1.36 56.92 33.14
N GLU A 897 -1.36 55.77 32.47
CA GLU A 897 -2.14 55.52 31.27
C GLU A 897 -3.62 55.32 31.67
N ASN A 898 -4.57 55.69 30.82
CA ASN A 898 -6.00 55.40 31.07
C ASN A 898 -6.35 53.92 30.75
N ARG A 899 -5.34 53.05 30.73
CA ARG A 899 -5.35 51.66 30.29
C ARG A 899 -4.72 50.81 31.39
N ASP A 900 -5.18 49.57 31.52
CA ASP A 900 -4.59 48.61 32.47
C ASP A 900 -3.59 47.70 31.72
N ALA A 901 -2.46 47.39 32.35
CA ALA A 901 -1.47 46.47 31.78
C ALA A 901 -1.97 45.02 31.84
N ASP A 902 -1.55 44.20 30.88
CA ASP A 902 -1.77 42.76 30.84
C ASP A 902 -0.46 42.02 30.47
N LEU A 903 -0.34 40.81 30.99
CA LEU A 903 0.76 39.89 30.72
C LEU A 903 0.17 38.48 30.56
N ALA A 904 0.26 37.94 29.34
CA ALA A 904 -0.32 36.66 28.98
C ALA A 904 0.72 35.73 28.36
N ILE A 905 0.57 34.43 28.63
CA ILE A 905 1.45 33.37 28.15
C ILE A 905 0.61 32.38 27.36
N TYR A 906 0.94 32.17 26.10
CA TYR A 906 0.20 31.30 25.17
C TYR A 906 0.95 30.00 24.97
N PHE A 907 0.24 28.88 25.00
CA PHE A 907 0.79 27.55 24.81
C PHE A 907 0.10 26.84 23.66
N MET A 908 0.90 26.22 22.80
CA MET A 908 0.44 25.30 21.77
C MET A 908 -0.12 24.04 22.40
N GLN A 909 -0.98 23.32 21.67
CA GLN A 909 -1.39 21.97 22.04
C GLN A 909 -0.13 21.11 22.28
N PRO A 910 -0.01 20.43 23.44
CA PRO A 910 1.09 19.51 23.71
C PRO A 910 1.19 18.40 22.64
N ASN A 911 2.41 18.11 22.20
CA ASN A 911 2.76 17.14 21.15
C ASN A 911 2.04 17.34 19.80
N ALA A 912 1.47 18.52 19.54
CA ALA A 912 0.93 18.80 18.22
C ALA A 912 2.08 18.78 17.20
N GLN A 913 2.03 17.81 16.28
CA GLN A 913 2.99 17.68 15.19
C GLN A 913 2.58 18.56 13.99
N ASN A 914 1.28 18.68 13.73
CA ASN A 914 0.73 19.51 12.67
C ASN A 914 0.12 20.83 13.20
N PHE A 915 -0.17 21.76 12.30
CA PHE A 915 -0.85 23.03 12.61
C PHE A 915 -2.39 22.91 12.45
N ASN A 916 -2.94 21.70 12.38
CA ASN A 916 -4.34 21.41 12.12
C ASN A 916 -5.09 20.93 13.37
N GLU A 917 -5.06 21.74 14.44
CA GLU A 917 -5.61 21.35 15.74
C GLU A 917 -6.98 21.96 16.04
N VAL A 918 -7.93 21.16 16.50
CA VAL A 918 -9.29 21.61 16.87
C VAL A 918 -9.27 22.58 18.05
N GLN A 919 -10.21 23.53 18.05
CA GLN A 919 -10.38 24.50 19.14
C GLN A 919 -9.08 25.26 19.49
N THR A 920 -8.32 25.67 18.47
CA THR A 920 -7.10 26.48 18.65
C THR A 920 -7.27 27.89 18.10
N ASN A 921 -6.57 28.83 18.73
CA ASN A 921 -6.57 30.24 18.35
C ASN A 921 -5.19 30.62 17.81
N PHE A 922 -5.14 31.53 16.84
CA PHE A 922 -3.91 31.95 16.17
C PHE A 922 -3.53 33.38 16.50
N ARG A 923 -4.37 34.10 17.26
CA ARG A 923 -4.16 35.48 17.64
C ARG A 923 -4.07 35.68 19.14
N THR A 924 -3.31 36.69 19.52
CA THR A 924 -3.29 37.24 20.88
C THR A 924 -4.69 37.76 21.27
N TYR A 925 -4.96 37.83 22.57
CA TYR A 925 -6.26 38.17 23.13
C TYR A 925 -6.66 39.63 22.91
N TYR A 926 -5.73 40.59 23.05
CA TYR A 926 -6.04 42.02 23.03
C TYR A 926 -5.67 42.69 21.70
N GLY A 927 -4.40 42.63 21.29
CA GLY A 927 -3.95 43.31 20.06
C GLY A 927 -4.20 42.53 18.77
N ASN A 928 -4.72 41.30 18.84
CA ASN A 928 -4.99 40.41 17.70
C ASN A 928 -3.75 40.16 16.80
N GLN A 929 -2.54 40.26 17.35
CA GLN A 929 -1.31 39.89 16.65
C GLN A 929 -1.25 38.37 16.46
N VAL A 930 -0.63 37.93 15.36
CA VAL A 930 -0.51 36.50 15.03
C VAL A 930 0.57 35.83 15.88
N LEU A 931 0.20 34.71 16.51
CA LEU A 931 1.08 33.95 17.41
C LEU A 931 2.10 33.08 16.68
N GLY A 932 1.80 32.64 15.44
CA GLY A 932 2.67 31.73 14.68
C GLY A 932 2.60 30.27 15.14
N PHE A 933 1.61 29.90 15.94
CA PHE A 933 1.27 28.50 16.29
C PHE A 933 -0.20 28.40 16.75
N PRO A 934 -0.83 27.21 16.69
CA PRO A 934 -2.21 27.00 17.12
C PRO A 934 -2.27 26.95 18.65
N ALA A 935 -2.54 28.09 19.29
CA ALA A 935 -2.60 28.20 20.74
C ALA A 935 -3.84 27.50 21.30
N LYS A 936 -3.63 26.60 22.27
CA LYS A 936 -4.69 25.85 22.96
C LYS A 936 -5.01 26.44 24.33
N ARG A 937 -3.98 26.90 25.04
CA ARG A 937 -4.09 27.44 26.41
C ARG A 937 -3.48 28.83 26.48
N MET A 938 -4.07 29.69 27.30
CA MET A 938 -3.52 30.99 27.66
C MET A 938 -3.55 31.16 29.18
N VAL A 939 -2.43 31.55 29.77
CA VAL A 939 -2.29 31.89 31.20
C VAL A 939 -2.08 33.39 31.30
N ALA A 940 -3.02 34.12 31.90
CA ALA A 940 -2.95 35.57 32.05
C ALA A 940 -2.76 35.98 33.51
N PHE A 941 -1.87 36.94 33.78
CA PHE A 941 -1.63 37.49 35.11
C PHE A 941 -2.81 38.35 35.58
N ASP A 942 -3.34 38.10 36.78
CA ASP A 942 -4.46 38.87 37.33
C ASP A 942 -3.95 40.05 38.18
N PHE A 943 -3.68 41.18 37.52
CA PHE A 943 -3.26 42.42 38.17
C PHE A 943 -4.24 42.91 39.25
N ALA A 944 -5.53 42.60 39.14
CA ALA A 944 -6.53 42.98 40.13
C ALA A 944 -6.45 42.15 41.43
N GLN A 945 -5.74 41.02 41.40
CA GLN A 945 -5.46 40.18 42.57
C GLN A 945 -4.05 40.36 43.13
N LEU A 946 -3.23 41.25 42.55
CA LEU A 946 -1.90 41.58 43.06
C LEU A 946 -1.97 42.23 44.45
N ARG A 947 -1.14 41.74 45.37
CA ARG A 947 -1.07 42.20 46.76
C ARG A 947 0.22 42.97 47.02
N ASP A 948 0.23 43.72 48.12
CA ASP A 948 1.40 44.48 48.60
C ASP A 948 2.64 43.60 48.89
N ASP A 949 2.47 42.28 49.02
CA ASP A 949 3.56 41.30 49.21
C ASP A 949 3.99 40.63 47.90
N GLY A 950 3.64 41.20 46.75
CA GLY A 950 4.02 40.72 45.41
C GLY A 950 3.18 39.54 44.90
N GLN A 951 2.51 38.79 45.78
CA GLN A 951 1.74 37.61 45.38
C GLN A 951 0.44 37.96 44.67
N ALA A 952 0.12 37.19 43.63
CA ALA A 952 -1.07 37.34 42.80
C ALA A 952 -1.69 35.98 42.42
N LYS A 953 -2.62 36.02 41.47
CA LYS A 953 -3.21 34.86 40.81
C LYS A 953 -3.05 35.00 39.31
N TRP A 954 -3.11 33.89 38.61
CA TRP A 954 -3.24 33.85 37.16
C TRP A 954 -4.52 33.13 36.77
N ASN A 955 -5.04 33.44 35.59
CA ASN A 955 -6.27 32.91 35.02
C ASN A 955 -5.95 32.03 33.80
N LEU A 956 -6.57 30.85 33.73
CA LEU A 956 -6.43 29.90 32.63
C LEU A 956 -7.57 30.06 31.65
N PHE A 957 -7.24 30.17 30.37
CA PHE A 957 -8.19 30.20 29.29
C PHE A 957 -7.94 29.07 28.29
N ASP A 958 -9.03 28.49 27.81
CA ASP A 958 -9.02 27.49 26.74
C ASP A 958 -9.44 28.16 25.45
N ALA A 959 -8.69 27.91 24.38
CA ALA A 959 -9.12 28.30 23.05
C ALA A 959 -10.39 27.53 22.66
N ARG A 960 -11.26 28.20 21.92
CA ARG A 960 -12.50 27.64 21.35
C ARG A 960 -12.50 27.68 19.83
N GLY A 961 -11.40 28.10 19.23
CA GLY A 961 -11.31 28.37 17.80
C GLY A 961 -12.17 29.57 17.39
N LYS A 962 -12.37 29.66 16.08
CA LYS A 962 -13.19 30.69 15.44
C LYS A 962 -14.67 30.37 15.65
N VAL A 963 -15.39 31.27 16.33
CA VAL A 963 -16.86 31.21 16.51
C VAL A 963 -17.48 32.45 15.88
N GLY A 964 -18.07 32.30 14.71
CA GLY A 964 -18.45 33.44 13.86
C GLY A 964 -17.22 34.08 13.24
N ASP A 965 -17.06 35.40 13.40
CA ASP A 965 -15.95 36.15 12.79
C ASP A 965 -14.71 36.25 13.70
N ASN A 966 -14.82 35.86 14.97
CA ASN A 966 -13.77 36.05 15.97
C ASN A 966 -13.35 34.73 16.62
N GLU A 967 -12.06 34.64 16.96
CA GLU A 967 -11.57 33.61 17.87
C GLU A 967 -12.13 33.84 19.27
N GLN A 968 -12.37 32.75 20.00
CA GLN A 968 -12.88 32.84 21.37
C GLN A 968 -11.99 32.12 22.36
N TRP A 969 -11.84 32.73 23.52
CA TRP A 969 -11.14 32.20 24.68
C TRP A 969 -12.15 32.04 25.81
N ALA A 970 -12.17 30.87 26.45
CA ALA A 970 -13.05 30.57 27.57
C ALA A 970 -12.25 30.46 28.86
N LEU A 971 -12.57 31.27 29.88
CA LEU A 971 -11.99 31.13 31.21
C LEU A 971 -12.39 29.78 31.82
N THR A 972 -11.43 28.92 32.11
CA THR A 972 -11.63 27.55 32.61
C THR A 972 -11.09 27.35 34.01
N GLY A 973 -10.13 28.16 34.44
CA GLY A 973 -9.50 28.03 35.76
C GLY A 973 -8.86 29.31 36.27
N SER A 974 -8.44 29.29 37.52
CA SER A 974 -7.64 30.33 38.16
C SER A 974 -6.79 29.70 39.25
N SER A 975 -5.57 30.18 39.43
CA SER A 975 -4.67 29.61 40.41
C SER A 975 -5.02 29.96 41.86
N ILE A 976 -4.38 29.24 42.78
CA ILE A 976 -4.35 29.65 44.18
C ILE A 976 -3.57 30.96 44.33
N LEU A 977 -3.85 31.72 45.38
CA LEU A 977 -3.05 32.90 45.70
C LEU A 977 -1.58 32.50 45.92
N GLY A 978 -0.66 33.20 45.26
CA GLY A 978 0.77 32.85 45.22
C GLY A 978 1.14 31.87 44.10
N GLY A 979 0.21 31.55 43.19
CA GLY A 979 0.50 30.83 41.95
C GLY A 979 1.29 31.67 40.93
N CYS A 980 1.26 32.99 41.05
CA CYS A 980 2.22 33.91 40.45
C CYS A 980 2.53 35.06 41.42
N ALA A 981 3.57 35.82 41.11
CA ALA A 981 3.93 37.05 41.80
C ALA A 981 4.49 38.09 40.82
N GLY A 982 4.40 39.37 41.18
CA GLY A 982 4.93 40.49 40.41
C GLY A 982 5.46 41.58 41.35
N ASP A 983 6.76 41.83 41.31
CA ASP A 983 7.43 42.96 41.99
C ASP A 983 8.55 43.52 41.10
N GLU A 984 9.79 43.03 41.24
CA GLU A 984 10.90 43.38 40.34
C GLU A 984 10.81 42.61 39.01
N VAL A 985 10.25 41.40 39.05
CA VAL A 985 10.00 40.52 37.91
C VAL A 985 8.62 39.87 38.06
N TYR A 986 8.11 39.23 37.00
CA TYR A 986 6.88 38.46 37.05
C TYR A 986 7.20 36.97 37.02
N GLU A 987 6.73 36.23 38.02
CA GLU A 987 7.02 34.80 38.18
C GLU A 987 5.72 34.00 38.21
N PHE A 988 5.69 32.87 37.51
CA PHE A 988 4.54 31.98 37.41
C PHE A 988 4.95 30.58 37.80
N ARG A 989 4.09 29.92 38.58
CA ARG A 989 4.08 28.49 38.80
C ARG A 989 2.79 27.93 38.20
N ILE A 990 2.93 27.14 37.14
CA ILE A 990 1.82 26.59 36.37
C ILE A 990 1.89 25.07 36.43
N PRO A 991 0.92 24.38 37.05
CA PRO A 991 0.86 22.92 37.03
C PRO A 991 0.83 22.38 35.60
N TRP A 992 1.57 21.31 35.31
CA TRP A 992 1.56 20.69 33.97
C TRP A 992 0.15 20.25 33.57
N SER A 993 -0.66 19.82 34.53
CA SER A 993 -2.05 19.38 34.37
C SER A 993 -2.94 20.44 33.78
N ASP A 994 -2.71 21.69 34.17
CA ASP A 994 -3.53 22.81 33.72
C ASP A 994 -3.24 23.16 32.26
N LEU A 995 -2.06 22.78 31.75
CA LEU A 995 -1.65 22.93 30.37
C LEU A 995 -1.90 21.66 29.52
N GLY A 996 -2.30 20.55 30.14
CA GLY A 996 -2.37 19.24 29.48
C GLY A 996 -1.01 18.64 29.15
N LEU A 997 0.06 19.13 29.79
CA LEU A 997 1.42 18.63 29.63
C LEU A 997 1.65 17.38 30.48
N ALA A 998 2.52 16.51 29.99
CA ALA A 998 3.01 15.32 30.68
C ALA A 998 4.54 15.21 30.49
N PRO A 999 5.23 14.42 31.32
CA PRO A 999 6.62 14.02 31.09
C PRO A 999 6.85 13.59 29.64
N ARG A 1000 8.01 13.94 29.08
CA ARG A 1000 8.40 13.71 27.67
C ARG A 1000 7.63 14.53 26.62
N TYR A 1001 6.57 15.24 27.00
CA TYR A 1001 5.81 16.04 26.04
C TYR A 1001 6.56 17.29 25.63
N THR A 1002 6.26 17.75 24.42
CA THR A 1002 6.72 19.02 23.89
C THR A 1002 5.56 20.01 23.75
N THR A 1003 5.83 21.30 23.88
CA THR A 1003 4.89 22.37 23.51
C THR A 1003 5.66 23.63 23.10
N ARG A 1004 4.97 24.55 22.44
CA ARG A 1004 5.51 25.86 22.06
C ARG A 1004 4.86 26.95 22.89
N VAL A 1005 5.65 27.96 23.25
CA VAL A 1005 5.24 29.05 24.15
C VAL A 1005 5.66 30.42 23.64
N LYS A 1006 4.79 31.41 23.85
CA LYS A 1006 5.07 32.85 23.67
C LYS A 1006 4.49 33.64 24.84
N VAL A 1007 5.19 34.70 25.23
CA VAL A 1007 4.77 35.70 26.21
C VAL A 1007 4.37 36.97 25.49
N VAL A 1008 3.28 37.59 25.92
CA VAL A 1008 2.75 38.81 25.34
C VAL A 1008 2.46 39.82 26.44
N SER A 1009 3.04 41.02 26.31
CA SER A 1009 2.67 42.17 27.12
C SER A 1009 1.71 43.06 26.33
N ALA A 1010 0.67 43.59 26.97
CA ALA A 1010 -0.35 44.39 26.29
C ALA A 1010 -0.92 45.50 27.19
N TRP A 1011 -1.42 46.56 26.56
CA TRP A 1011 -2.33 47.51 27.19
C TRP A 1011 -3.77 47.14 26.87
N THR A 1012 -4.64 47.16 27.88
CA THR A 1012 -6.06 46.82 27.74
C THR A 1012 -6.93 48.08 27.77
N ASP A 1013 -7.85 48.20 26.82
CA ASP A 1013 -8.90 49.22 26.83
C ASP A 1013 -10.15 48.72 27.55
N SER A 1014 -10.44 47.42 27.45
CA SER A 1014 -11.40 46.70 28.27
C SER A 1014 -11.05 45.21 28.35
N LEU A 1015 -11.80 44.43 29.13
CA LEU A 1015 -11.65 42.97 29.22
C LEU A 1015 -12.25 42.21 28.03
N ALA A 1016 -12.67 42.91 26.97
CA ALA A 1016 -13.21 42.27 25.78
C ALA A 1016 -12.07 41.80 24.86
N TYR A 1017 -12.26 40.63 24.23
CA TYR A 1017 -11.37 40.14 23.18
C TYR A 1017 -11.22 41.17 22.06
N GLY A 1018 -9.98 41.42 21.65
CA GLY A 1018 -9.61 42.38 20.62
C GLY A 1018 -9.66 43.86 21.03
N ASP A 1019 -9.83 44.17 22.33
CA ASP A 1019 -9.96 45.54 22.84
C ASP A 1019 -8.74 45.98 23.66
N GLY A 1020 -7.60 46.12 22.98
CA GLY A 1020 -6.34 46.60 23.53
C GLY A 1020 -5.24 46.71 22.47
N GLU A 1021 -3.99 46.76 22.91
CA GLU A 1021 -2.80 46.89 22.06
C GLU A 1021 -1.69 46.01 22.63
N ASP A 1022 -1.24 45.01 21.85
CA ASP A 1022 -0.07 44.22 22.21
C ASP A 1022 1.19 45.09 22.04
N MET A 1023 1.99 45.16 23.09
CA MET A 1023 3.22 45.94 23.12
C MET A 1023 4.40 45.10 22.63
N GLU A 1024 4.48 43.84 23.08
CA GLU A 1024 5.54 42.93 22.67
C GLU A 1024 5.10 41.47 22.72
N VAL A 1025 5.55 40.68 21.74
CA VAL A 1025 5.41 39.23 21.68
C VAL A 1025 6.81 38.61 21.69
N ALA A 1026 7.17 37.93 22.78
CA ALA A 1026 8.50 37.38 23.00
C ALA A 1026 8.47 35.86 23.29
N PRO A 1027 9.40 35.06 22.71
CA PRO A 1027 10.30 35.43 21.63
C PRO A 1027 9.56 35.57 20.27
N PRO A 1028 10.15 36.24 19.26
CA PRO A 1028 9.51 36.40 17.94
C PRO A 1028 9.16 35.07 17.26
N ALA A 1029 10.09 34.11 17.28
CA ALA A 1029 9.81 32.70 17.03
C ALA A 1029 9.41 32.05 18.36
N PRO A 1030 8.45 31.11 18.40
CA PRO A 1030 8.02 30.50 19.65
C PRO A 1030 9.16 29.72 20.31
N ALA A 1031 9.27 29.80 21.64
CA ALA A 1031 10.17 28.93 22.39
C ALA A 1031 9.57 27.52 22.48
N GLU A 1032 10.42 26.49 22.45
CA GLU A 1032 10.01 25.10 22.64
C GLU A 1032 10.32 24.62 24.05
N ILE A 1033 9.34 23.98 24.67
CA ILE A 1033 9.48 23.30 25.96
C ILE A 1033 9.49 21.80 25.65
N VAL A 1034 10.55 21.12 26.06
CA VAL A 1034 10.64 19.64 26.07
C VAL A 1034 10.74 19.21 27.54
N LEU A 1035 9.73 18.50 28.03
CA LEU A 1035 9.72 18.03 29.42
C LEU A 1035 10.53 16.73 29.55
N PRO A 1036 11.46 16.61 30.51
CA PRO A 1036 12.15 15.34 30.75
C PRO A 1036 11.22 14.31 31.42
N ASP A 1037 11.62 13.04 31.37
CA ASP A 1037 10.94 11.97 32.10
C ASP A 1037 11.24 12.07 33.61
N LEU A 1038 10.24 12.54 34.37
CA LEU A 1038 10.30 12.70 35.82
C LEU A 1038 9.20 11.90 36.53
N GLU A 1039 8.68 10.82 35.91
CA GLU A 1039 7.54 10.08 36.46
C GLU A 1039 7.86 9.23 37.68
N GLU A 1040 7.02 9.38 38.71
CA GLU A 1040 6.94 8.43 39.82
C GLU A 1040 5.71 7.53 39.65
N TRP A 1041 5.95 6.22 39.60
CA TRP A 1041 4.94 5.20 39.36
C TRP A 1041 4.50 4.50 40.65
N VAL A 1042 3.19 4.34 40.81
CA VAL A 1042 2.54 3.59 41.89
C VAL A 1042 1.78 2.41 41.28
N THR A 1043 2.17 1.18 41.63
CA THR A 1043 1.44 -0.03 41.22
C THR A 1043 0.07 -0.09 41.90
N LEU A 1044 -0.97 -0.21 41.08
CA LEU A 1044 -2.37 -0.35 41.52
C LEU A 1044 -2.78 -1.81 41.60
N LEU A 1045 -2.43 -2.58 40.58
CA LEU A 1045 -2.80 -3.98 40.41
C LEU A 1045 -1.64 -4.74 39.77
N GLU A 1046 -1.42 -5.97 40.22
CA GLU A 1046 -0.50 -6.93 39.62
C GLU A 1046 -1.08 -8.33 39.87
N PHE A 1047 -1.28 -9.10 38.82
CA PHE A 1047 -1.78 -10.47 38.92
C PHE A 1047 -1.24 -11.34 37.77
N ASP A 1048 -1.07 -12.63 38.07
CA ASP A 1048 -0.65 -13.64 37.12
C ASP A 1048 -1.88 -14.17 36.35
N ASP A 1049 -1.70 -14.43 35.06
CA ASP A 1049 -2.69 -15.04 34.17
C ASP A 1049 -2.36 -16.53 33.91
N GLN A 1050 -3.35 -17.31 33.47
CA GLN A 1050 -3.23 -18.77 33.45
C GLN A 1050 -2.61 -19.31 32.15
N VAL A 1051 -1.28 -19.29 32.06
CA VAL A 1051 -0.47 -19.90 30.98
C VAL A 1051 -1.14 -21.08 30.25
N GLY A 1052 -1.26 -20.99 28.94
CA GLY A 1052 -1.85 -22.00 28.07
C GLY A 1052 -3.36 -21.88 27.88
N ASP A 1053 -3.95 -20.71 28.19
CA ASP A 1053 -5.36 -20.40 27.98
C ASP A 1053 -5.60 -19.32 26.91
N GLU A 1054 -4.65 -19.14 25.99
CA GLU A 1054 -4.71 -18.20 24.86
C GLU A 1054 -5.93 -18.38 23.93
N THR A 1055 -6.63 -19.52 24.02
CA THR A 1055 -7.89 -19.79 23.31
C THR A 1055 -9.13 -19.25 24.01
N GLY A 1056 -9.01 -18.83 25.28
CA GLY A 1056 -10.11 -18.32 26.10
C GLY A 1056 -11.32 -19.28 26.14
N ASP A 1057 -12.51 -18.74 25.88
CA ASP A 1057 -13.77 -19.49 25.73
C ASP A 1057 -14.06 -19.92 24.26
N GLY A 1058 -13.15 -19.62 23.33
CA GLY A 1058 -13.27 -19.90 21.89
C GLY A 1058 -12.27 -20.96 21.39
N ASP A 1059 -12.16 -21.07 20.06
CA ASP A 1059 -11.17 -21.90 19.38
C ASP A 1059 -10.55 -21.06 18.24
N TYR A 1060 -9.22 -21.08 18.07
CA TYR A 1060 -8.54 -20.52 16.91
C TYR A 1060 -7.41 -21.44 16.44
N THR A 1061 -6.98 -21.29 15.19
CA THR A 1061 -5.84 -22.02 14.63
C THR A 1061 -4.72 -21.02 14.36
N TYR A 1062 -3.52 -21.30 14.86
CA TYR A 1062 -2.36 -20.46 14.60
C TYR A 1062 -2.07 -20.35 13.09
N PRO A 1063 -1.72 -19.16 12.59
CA PRO A 1063 -1.21 -19.02 11.23
C PRO A 1063 0.02 -19.91 11.04
N LEU A 1064 0.11 -20.52 9.85
CA LEU A 1064 1.20 -21.43 9.48
C LEU A 1064 2.40 -20.70 8.86
N ALA A 1065 2.29 -19.38 8.67
CA ALA A 1065 3.35 -18.55 8.12
C ALA A 1065 4.57 -18.53 9.06
N GLY A 1066 5.77 -18.47 8.47
CA GLY A 1066 7.02 -18.68 9.21
C GLY A 1066 7.34 -17.58 10.24
N ASP A 1067 6.86 -16.37 10.01
CA ASP A 1067 6.92 -15.21 10.92
C ASP A 1067 6.17 -15.45 12.23
N PHE A 1068 5.12 -16.27 12.24
CA PHE A 1068 4.42 -16.69 13.46
C PHE A 1068 5.19 -17.75 14.26
N THR A 1069 6.42 -18.15 13.90
CA THR A 1069 7.26 -19.03 14.74
C THR A 1069 7.63 -18.32 16.05
N PRO A 1070 7.42 -18.93 17.25
CA PRO A 1070 7.24 -20.36 17.53
C PRO A 1070 5.78 -20.86 17.54
N GLY A 1071 4.81 -20.00 17.24
CA GLY A 1071 3.38 -20.26 17.27
C GLY A 1071 2.85 -20.15 18.68
N ASN A 1072 2.77 -21.31 19.35
CA ASN A 1072 2.17 -21.42 20.67
C ASN A 1072 2.79 -20.45 21.69
N GLY A 1073 1.95 -19.68 22.38
CA GLY A 1073 2.36 -18.70 23.38
C GLY A 1073 2.47 -17.26 22.88
N LEU A 1074 2.39 -17.00 21.57
CA LEU A 1074 2.40 -15.63 21.04
C LEU A 1074 1.21 -14.79 21.53
N PHE A 1075 0.08 -15.42 21.84
CA PHE A 1075 -1.15 -14.75 22.30
C PHE A 1075 -1.48 -15.09 23.78
N ASP A 1076 -0.56 -15.73 24.49
CA ASP A 1076 -0.73 -16.17 25.88
C ASP A 1076 -0.15 -15.11 26.82
N ALA A 1077 -1.02 -14.30 27.41
CA ALA A 1077 -0.61 -13.37 28.46
C ALA A 1077 -0.34 -14.16 29.75
N THR A 1078 0.70 -13.79 30.47
CA THR A 1078 1.16 -14.51 31.67
C THR A 1078 1.10 -13.66 32.92
N SER A 1079 1.17 -12.34 32.77
CA SER A 1079 1.08 -11.39 33.87
C SER A 1079 0.59 -10.04 33.36
N ILE A 1080 -0.21 -9.38 34.18
CA ILE A 1080 -0.66 -8.01 33.94
C ILE A 1080 -0.37 -7.17 35.18
N LYS A 1081 0.28 -6.04 34.96
CA LYS A 1081 0.55 -5.04 35.98
C LYS A 1081 0.05 -3.67 35.54
N ILE A 1082 -0.82 -3.10 36.36
CA ILE A 1082 -1.36 -1.75 36.17
C ILE A 1082 -0.71 -0.85 37.22
N SER A 1083 -0.09 0.22 36.75
CA SER A 1083 0.46 1.28 37.59
C SER A 1083 -0.08 2.63 37.14
N GLN A 1084 0.02 3.63 38.00
CA GLN A 1084 -0.28 5.00 37.64
C GLN A 1084 0.79 5.95 38.16
N SER A 1085 0.97 7.05 37.46
CA SER A 1085 1.64 8.23 37.99
C SER A 1085 0.60 9.32 38.30
N ALA A 1086 1.08 10.54 38.55
CA ALA A 1086 0.20 11.71 38.58
C ALA A 1086 -0.47 11.96 37.21
N TRP A 1087 0.14 11.48 36.12
CA TRP A 1087 -0.16 11.86 34.74
C TRP A 1087 -0.79 10.74 33.93
N ASN A 1088 -0.30 9.53 34.12
CA ASN A 1088 -0.56 8.41 33.22
C ASN A 1088 -1.02 7.18 34.01
N ALA A 1089 -1.73 6.28 33.34
CA ALA A 1089 -1.76 4.87 33.71
C ALA A 1089 -0.80 4.11 32.81
N ARG A 1090 -0.23 3.02 33.32
CA ARG A 1090 0.64 2.14 32.56
C ARG A 1090 0.24 0.70 32.79
N PHE A 1091 0.05 0.00 31.69
CA PHE A 1091 -0.28 -1.41 31.59
C PHE A 1091 0.96 -2.13 31.08
N GLU A 1092 1.56 -2.95 31.93
CA GLU A 1092 2.69 -3.82 31.60
C GLU A 1092 2.12 -5.24 31.48
N ILE A 1093 2.21 -5.83 30.29
CA ILE A 1093 1.66 -7.16 29.97
C ILE A 1093 2.83 -8.06 29.55
N GLU A 1094 3.05 -9.14 30.29
CA GLU A 1094 4.08 -10.13 30.00
C GLU A 1094 3.49 -11.27 29.18
N MET A 1095 4.05 -11.55 28.00
CA MET A 1095 3.62 -12.61 27.10
C MET A 1095 4.46 -13.87 27.27
N ALA A 1096 3.86 -15.05 27.05
CA ALA A 1096 4.60 -16.32 27.10
C ALA A 1096 5.67 -16.38 26.00
N GLU A 1097 5.35 -15.89 24.79
CA GLU A 1097 6.28 -15.65 23.69
C GLU A 1097 5.99 -14.29 23.03
N MET A 1098 7.04 -13.63 22.56
CA MET A 1098 6.94 -12.37 21.83
C MET A 1098 8.08 -12.29 20.82
N THR A 1099 7.80 -11.72 19.65
CA THR A 1099 8.76 -11.56 18.55
C THR A 1099 8.61 -10.19 17.93
N ASP A 1100 9.68 -9.72 17.31
CA ASP A 1100 9.69 -8.51 16.48
C ASP A 1100 10.31 -8.87 15.12
N TYR A 1101 9.56 -9.67 14.37
CA TYR A 1101 9.97 -10.20 13.07
C TYR A 1101 10.01 -9.09 12.01
N TRP A 1102 9.02 -8.20 12.02
CA TRP A 1102 8.89 -7.10 11.07
C TRP A 1102 9.62 -5.82 11.51
N SER A 1103 10.33 -5.85 12.65
CA SER A 1103 11.04 -4.67 13.20
C SER A 1103 10.12 -3.45 13.35
N LEU A 1104 8.90 -3.68 13.86
CA LEU A 1104 7.89 -2.62 13.97
C LEU A 1104 8.31 -1.59 15.02
N SER A 1105 7.87 -0.35 14.86
CA SER A 1105 8.40 0.78 15.64
C SER A 1105 8.16 0.66 17.16
N ASN A 1106 7.10 -0.04 17.58
CA ASN A 1106 6.84 -0.30 18.99
C ASN A 1106 7.53 -1.58 19.50
N GLY A 1107 8.30 -2.33 18.70
CA GLY A 1107 9.18 -3.41 19.17
C GLY A 1107 8.53 -4.79 19.39
N PHE A 1108 7.42 -5.07 18.70
CA PHE A 1108 6.77 -6.38 18.63
C PHE A 1108 5.92 -6.50 17.36
N SER A 1109 5.68 -7.72 16.86
CA SER A 1109 5.02 -7.93 15.55
C SER A 1109 3.56 -8.38 15.63
N HIS A 1110 3.24 -9.40 16.44
CA HIS A 1110 2.02 -10.18 16.22
C HIS A 1110 0.81 -9.74 17.04
N GLN A 1111 1.03 -9.25 18.26
CA GLN A 1111 -0.03 -9.04 19.23
C GLN A 1111 -0.83 -7.77 18.92
N ILE A 1112 -2.16 -7.83 19.04
CA ILE A 1112 -3.02 -6.66 19.22
C ILE A 1112 -3.52 -6.68 20.65
N VAL A 1113 -3.18 -5.66 21.44
CA VAL A 1113 -3.65 -5.54 22.83
C VAL A 1113 -4.75 -4.49 22.91
N GLN A 1114 -5.91 -4.88 23.42
CA GLN A 1114 -7.05 -3.99 23.62
C GLN A 1114 -7.42 -3.87 25.09
N ILE A 1115 -7.53 -2.63 25.58
CA ILE A 1115 -7.87 -2.30 26.96
C ILE A 1115 -9.18 -1.50 26.98
N TYR A 1116 -10.21 -2.07 27.56
CA TYR A 1116 -11.52 -1.46 27.72
C TYR A 1116 -11.68 -0.95 29.15
N VAL A 1117 -11.95 0.33 29.29
CA VAL A 1117 -12.05 1.05 30.55
C VAL A 1117 -13.51 1.36 30.84
N ASP A 1118 -14.04 0.74 31.89
CA ASP A 1118 -15.35 1.01 32.47
C ASP A 1118 -15.16 1.92 33.69
N GLN A 1119 -15.65 3.15 33.55
CA GLN A 1119 -15.55 4.23 34.52
C GLN A 1119 -16.74 4.25 35.51
N GLY A 1120 -17.68 3.29 35.41
CA GLY A 1120 -18.81 3.12 36.34
C GLY A 1120 -20.19 3.02 35.66
N GLU A 1121 -21.28 3.20 36.42
CA GLU A 1121 -22.65 3.19 35.86
C GLU A 1121 -22.94 4.49 35.06
N ASN A 1122 -22.34 4.61 33.88
CA ASN A 1122 -22.64 5.65 32.91
C ASN A 1122 -23.62 5.08 31.86
N PRO A 1123 -24.77 5.72 31.57
CA PRO A 1123 -25.68 5.28 30.51
C PRO A 1123 -25.10 5.33 29.09
N ALA A 1124 -23.84 5.71 28.95
CA ALA A 1124 -23.15 5.93 27.68
C ALA A 1124 -22.10 4.85 27.33
N GLY A 1125 -21.91 3.84 28.18
CA GLY A 1125 -20.97 2.76 27.91
C GLY A 1125 -21.39 1.86 26.74
N ARG A 1126 -20.42 1.39 25.95
CA ARG A 1126 -20.60 0.48 24.82
C ARG A 1126 -20.28 -0.96 25.22
N THR A 1127 -20.94 -1.93 24.58
CA THR A 1127 -20.72 -3.36 24.83
C THR A 1127 -19.98 -4.08 23.72
N ASP A 1128 -20.03 -3.59 22.49
CA ASP A 1128 -19.28 -4.18 21.39
C ASP A 1128 -17.78 -3.91 21.62
N MET A 1129 -16.93 -4.91 21.45
CA MET A 1129 -15.49 -4.72 21.44
C MET A 1129 -15.05 -4.18 20.07
N LEU A 1130 -13.88 -3.55 20.02
CA LEU A 1130 -13.25 -3.10 18.79
C LEU A 1130 -12.95 -4.30 17.87
N GLU A 1131 -12.80 -4.00 16.58
CA GLU A 1131 -12.37 -4.96 15.58
C GLU A 1131 -11.07 -5.67 15.99
N GLY A 1132 -10.90 -6.92 15.59
CA GLY A 1132 -9.82 -7.80 16.03
C GLY A 1132 -10.20 -8.68 17.22
N ALA A 1133 -10.95 -8.16 18.20
CA ALA A 1133 -11.46 -8.97 19.31
C ALA A 1133 -12.77 -9.72 18.95
N ASN A 1134 -13.60 -9.14 18.08
CA ASN A 1134 -14.86 -9.73 17.58
C ASN A 1134 -15.77 -10.32 18.68
N ALA A 1135 -15.79 -9.66 19.84
CA ALA A 1135 -16.51 -10.09 21.05
C ALA A 1135 -17.41 -8.98 21.61
N MET A 1136 -18.25 -9.33 22.59
CA MET A 1136 -19.15 -8.40 23.27
C MET A 1136 -19.01 -8.51 24.78
N VAL A 1137 -18.76 -7.40 25.46
CA VAL A 1137 -18.68 -7.34 26.92
C VAL A 1137 -20.09 -7.36 27.53
N HIS A 1138 -20.20 -7.92 28.74
CA HIS A 1138 -21.46 -7.94 29.48
C HIS A 1138 -21.91 -6.50 29.80
N SER A 1139 -23.21 -6.21 29.75
CA SER A 1139 -23.75 -4.86 29.94
C SER A 1139 -23.41 -4.19 31.27
N ASP A 1140 -23.13 -4.99 32.30
CA ASP A 1140 -22.69 -4.48 33.63
C ASP A 1140 -21.23 -3.95 33.61
N TRP A 1141 -20.51 -4.22 32.52
CA TRP A 1141 -19.13 -3.84 32.25
C TRP A 1141 -19.02 -3.05 30.92
N ALA A 1142 -20.08 -2.33 30.55
CA ALA A 1142 -20.04 -1.47 29.39
C ALA A 1142 -18.90 -0.45 29.55
N TRP A 1143 -18.10 -0.27 28.52
CA TRP A 1143 -16.88 0.54 28.57
C TRP A 1143 -17.14 1.94 28.02
N GLU A 1144 -16.45 2.95 28.56
CA GLU A 1144 -16.51 4.34 28.08
C GLU A 1144 -15.33 4.70 27.18
N VAL A 1145 -14.17 4.07 27.41
CA VAL A 1145 -12.96 4.28 26.61
C VAL A 1145 -12.38 2.91 26.27
N ALA A 1146 -12.05 2.68 25.00
CA ALA A 1146 -11.26 1.53 24.58
C ALA A 1146 -9.91 1.99 24.04
N ILE A 1147 -8.84 1.24 24.29
CA ILE A 1147 -7.49 1.48 23.75
C ILE A 1147 -7.13 0.26 22.91
N SER A 1148 -6.62 0.45 21.71
CA SER A 1148 -6.02 -0.58 20.86
C SER A 1148 -4.54 -0.25 20.68
N ALA A 1149 -3.67 -1.20 20.99
CA ALA A 1149 -2.22 -1.06 20.93
C ALA A 1149 -1.60 -2.19 20.09
N THR A 1150 -0.71 -1.81 19.19
CA THR A 1150 -0.10 -2.67 18.16
C THR A 1150 1.40 -2.39 18.05
N GLY A 1151 2.12 -3.25 17.32
CA GLY A 1151 3.53 -3.05 16.99
C GLY A 1151 3.81 -1.79 16.17
N GLU A 1152 2.84 -1.34 15.37
CA GLU A 1152 2.93 -0.14 14.54
C GLU A 1152 2.20 1.05 15.19
N PRO A 1153 2.85 2.22 15.38
CA PRO A 1153 2.25 3.43 15.95
C PRO A 1153 0.97 3.91 15.28
N GLY A 1154 0.88 3.88 13.95
CA GLY A 1154 -0.31 4.37 13.22
C GLY A 1154 -1.60 3.61 13.58
N ALA A 1155 -1.50 2.35 13.98
CA ALA A 1155 -2.66 1.55 14.39
C ALA A 1155 -3.01 1.69 15.89
N VAL A 1156 -2.25 2.49 16.66
CA VAL A 1156 -2.52 2.73 18.08
C VAL A 1156 -3.60 3.81 18.24
N LYS A 1157 -4.71 3.48 18.90
CA LYS A 1157 -5.83 4.43 19.09
C LYS A 1157 -6.59 4.20 20.38
N ALA A 1158 -7.09 5.28 20.96
CA ALA A 1158 -8.20 5.26 21.90
C ALA A 1158 -9.51 5.55 21.17
N VAL A 1159 -10.63 5.01 21.67
CA VAL A 1159 -11.98 5.18 21.12
C VAL A 1159 -12.91 5.62 22.23
N ASP A 1160 -13.61 6.75 22.04
CA ASP A 1160 -14.68 7.20 22.93
C ASP A 1160 -16.00 6.47 22.60
N ALA A 1161 -16.66 5.91 23.61
CA ALA A 1161 -17.87 5.12 23.42
C ALA A 1161 -19.09 5.93 22.94
N ILE A 1162 -19.12 7.25 23.20
CA ILE A 1162 -20.25 8.13 22.91
C ILE A 1162 -20.17 8.66 21.49
N THR A 1163 -19.00 9.18 21.13
CA THR A 1163 -18.79 9.83 19.83
C THR A 1163 -18.31 8.83 18.79
N GLY A 1164 -17.59 7.79 19.19
CA GLY A 1164 -16.82 6.93 18.29
C GLY A 1164 -15.49 7.57 17.87
N GLU A 1165 -15.16 8.75 18.39
CA GLU A 1165 -13.94 9.49 18.07
C GLU A 1165 -12.69 8.67 18.44
N THR A 1166 -11.76 8.61 17.50
CA THR A 1166 -10.46 7.94 17.62
C THR A 1166 -9.37 8.94 18.00
N SER A 1167 -8.43 8.53 18.86
CA SER A 1167 -7.24 9.35 19.15
C SER A 1167 -6.01 8.53 19.54
N ALA A 1168 -4.88 8.71 18.87
CA ALA A 1168 -3.58 8.22 19.33
C ALA A 1168 -2.95 9.15 20.39
N LYS A 1169 -3.49 10.37 20.55
CA LYS A 1169 -2.89 11.41 21.39
C LYS A 1169 -2.88 10.96 22.85
N GLY A 1170 -1.68 10.91 23.40
CA GLY A 1170 -1.47 10.55 24.80
C GLY A 1170 -1.44 9.05 25.07
N ILE A 1171 -1.16 8.23 24.06
CA ILE A 1171 -0.88 6.80 24.18
C ILE A 1171 0.55 6.56 23.73
N GLU A 1172 1.35 5.89 24.55
CA GLU A 1172 2.69 5.41 24.20
C GLU A 1172 2.70 3.89 24.33
N VAL A 1173 3.21 3.21 23.30
CA VAL A 1173 3.31 1.74 23.28
C VAL A 1173 4.76 1.37 23.02
N SER A 1174 5.27 0.39 23.77
CA SER A 1174 6.61 -0.16 23.54
C SER A 1174 6.68 -1.61 24.00
N GLY A 1175 7.38 -2.44 23.25
CA GLY A 1175 7.63 -3.85 23.50
C GLY A 1175 9.11 -4.13 23.65
N ASP A 1176 9.45 -5.07 24.53
CA ASP A 1176 10.80 -5.59 24.69
C ASP A 1176 10.78 -7.11 24.56
N VAL A 1177 11.22 -7.61 23.40
CA VAL A 1177 11.29 -9.06 23.08
C VAL A 1177 12.17 -9.83 24.06
N GLY A 1178 13.19 -9.18 24.66
CA GLY A 1178 14.07 -9.81 25.64
C GLY A 1178 13.39 -10.06 26.98
N THR A 1179 12.47 -9.18 27.40
CA THR A 1179 11.64 -9.34 28.61
C THR A 1179 10.22 -9.82 28.31
N LYS A 1180 9.87 -9.99 27.04
CA LYS A 1180 8.53 -10.38 26.55
C LYS A 1180 7.41 -9.49 27.10
N THR A 1181 7.71 -8.22 27.28
CA THR A 1181 6.78 -7.28 27.93
C THR A 1181 6.30 -6.23 26.93
N ILE A 1182 4.98 -6.06 26.83
CA ILE A 1182 4.34 -4.94 26.17
C ILE A 1182 3.98 -3.91 27.23
N THR A 1183 4.42 -2.67 27.05
CA THR A 1183 4.15 -1.53 27.93
C THR A 1183 3.28 -0.52 27.20
N ILE A 1184 2.08 -0.29 27.71
CA ILE A 1184 1.13 0.70 27.19
C ILE A 1184 0.96 1.78 28.26
N THR A 1185 1.42 3.00 27.97
CA THR A 1185 1.28 4.16 28.84
C THR A 1185 0.21 5.09 28.27
N VAL A 1186 -0.82 5.40 29.06
CA VAL A 1186 -1.99 6.16 28.62
C VAL A 1186 -2.22 7.36 29.51
N SER A 1187 -2.41 8.52 28.88
CA SER A 1187 -2.72 9.78 29.55
C SER A 1187 -4.03 9.71 30.29
N LYS A 1188 -4.05 10.22 31.52
CA LYS A 1188 -5.29 10.42 32.29
C LYS A 1188 -6.24 11.44 31.66
N ASN A 1189 -5.78 12.22 30.68
CA ASN A 1189 -6.67 13.03 29.85
C ASN A 1189 -7.52 12.18 28.90
N VAL A 1190 -7.05 10.98 28.54
CA VAL A 1190 -7.75 10.02 27.68
C VAL A 1190 -8.63 9.09 28.53
N ILE A 1191 -8.03 8.38 29.49
CA ILE A 1191 -8.75 7.35 30.27
C ILE A 1191 -9.47 7.89 31.50
N GLY A 1192 -9.26 9.17 31.84
CA GLY A 1192 -9.80 9.82 33.04
C GLY A 1192 -8.89 9.73 34.28
N PRO A 1193 -9.09 10.60 35.29
CA PRO A 1193 -8.15 10.79 36.40
C PRO A 1193 -8.23 9.72 37.50
N ASP A 1194 -9.37 9.04 37.64
CA ASP A 1194 -9.70 8.17 38.78
C ASP A 1194 -9.41 6.67 38.50
N VAL A 1195 -8.29 6.40 37.83
CA VAL A 1195 -7.81 5.04 37.45
C VAL A 1195 -7.99 3.97 38.54
N PRO A 1196 -7.74 4.24 39.85
CA PRO A 1196 -7.93 3.23 40.90
C PRO A 1196 -9.38 2.77 41.13
N ASP A 1197 -10.37 3.56 40.68
CA ASP A 1197 -11.80 3.27 40.85
C ASP A 1197 -12.41 2.62 39.59
N TYR A 1198 -11.65 2.51 38.49
CA TYR A 1198 -12.11 1.96 37.22
C TYR A 1198 -12.03 0.43 37.16
N ARG A 1199 -12.80 -0.13 36.23
CA ARG A 1199 -12.80 -1.54 35.87
C ARG A 1199 -12.17 -1.70 34.49
N PHE A 1200 -11.32 -2.71 34.34
CA PHE A 1200 -10.60 -2.96 33.08
C PHE A 1200 -10.98 -4.34 32.54
N ILE A 1201 -11.25 -4.39 31.24
CA ILE A 1201 -11.26 -5.63 30.47
C ILE A 1201 -10.08 -5.55 29.51
N ILE A 1202 -9.20 -6.54 29.54
CA ILE A 1202 -8.06 -6.62 28.65
C ILE A 1202 -8.28 -7.86 27.79
N GLY A 1203 -8.28 -7.66 26.48
CA GLY A 1203 -8.37 -8.72 25.50
C GLY A 1203 -7.37 -8.46 24.39
N GLY A 1204 -6.99 -9.50 23.66
CA GLY A 1204 -6.07 -9.35 22.54
C GLY A 1204 -6.33 -10.37 21.45
N GLY A 1205 -5.79 -10.09 20.28
CA GLY A 1205 -5.85 -10.92 19.07
C GLY A 1205 -4.47 -11.13 18.49
#